data_AF-A0A952QAV3-F1
#
_entry.id   AF-A0A952QAV3-F1
#
_cell.length_a   1.000
_cell.length_b   1.000
_cell.length_c   1.000
_cell.angle_alpha   90.00
_cell.angle_beta   90.00
_cell.angle_gamma   90.00
#
_symmetry.space_group_name_H-M   'P 1'
#
loop_
_entity.id
_entity.type
_entity.pdbx_description
1 polymer ?
#
loop_
_entity_poly.entity_id
_entity_poly.type
_entity_poly.pdbx_seq_one_letter_code
_entity_poly.pdbx_strand_id
1 'polypeptide(L)'
;MAMPVLATKLFVPPPRPQAVQRSRLTAKLDDGVRIGRKLTLISAPAGFGKTTLLSEWIAATARRDPEMRIAWLSLEESDNDPVRFLTYLIAALNHAEPSVGSGDRDPQLPAEAVLTTLINELTLSSHSVLLVLDDFQLIEDATVRDAVAFLLDHLPSRLHVAIASRSDPLLPVSRIRARGELTELRAADLRFTPDEASDFLTTAMGLTLTREDVAMLETRTEGWIAGLQLAALSMRERSDLPGFISAFAGSNRFVIDYLIEEVLERAPLDVREFLCQTAILDRLSGPLCNAVTGQTDSAEVLESLERANLFVVPLDDHREWYRYHHLFADVLKIRLLPHGSDHISALHGRASEWYESHGLSEDAVHHAFEAADFSRAARVIEATIPGVRKSRQDSTLLGWLDRLPPETINRRPVLTVFSAWSSLVHGAVGSVEPKLAHAEQLLAAFGDDGMPAHDSEPSDELASLPVTIELYRAAVAMASGDQAGIKTHAQRGLDIAAPDDHLGRGAAAGLLGLASWASGELSAGVAAFEASSASLRRAGNLTDALSTTLVISDMLMPLGRLGDTQAAFESALAESFEHHSSGQPTADLHAGLAEVLRERNELFAATEQLAASDALGEGAFSHEHRYRWFVAMAGVRQAEGRLDAAFDLLTQAEQHYRRGFFPESRPIWARKARIRILQERLTEAMGSVSELGLTGTDELSYLTEFGHITLARVLLAQHRAEPVDPSPVTALLARLLDSARAGGRNGSALEIFILQSLALEAQGQTALALIPLEHALDLAAPEGFVRVFLDEGAPMLRLLRAAAGAGIRPDYVRQLNQALRETAGADVSAQPASEVLSERELHVLRLLATSMTGPEIARELYVSLNTMRTHTKHIFLKLDVTSRAAAVHRAEVLGLI
;
A
#
# COMPACT_ATOMS: atom_id res chain seq x y z
N MET A 1 49.72 -6.62 -58.74
CA MET A 1 49.92 -7.91 -58.04
C MET A 1 48.77 -8.04 -57.06
N ALA A 2 48.04 -9.17 -57.07
CA ALA A 2 46.92 -9.38 -56.15
C ALA A 2 47.38 -9.25 -54.69
N MET A 3 46.67 -8.46 -53.89
CA MET A 3 46.99 -8.30 -52.47
C MET A 3 46.83 -9.67 -51.76
N PRO A 4 47.83 -10.14 -51.00
CA PRO A 4 47.71 -11.42 -50.29
C PRO A 4 46.66 -11.31 -49.19
N VAL A 5 45.66 -12.20 -49.23
CA VAL A 5 44.58 -12.24 -48.25
C VAL A 5 44.99 -13.11 -47.07
N LEU A 6 44.85 -12.58 -45.85
CA LEU A 6 45.10 -13.34 -44.63
C LEU A 6 43.92 -14.28 -44.35
N ALA A 7 44.11 -15.58 -44.60
CA ALA A 7 43.05 -16.58 -44.52
C ALA A 7 42.41 -16.68 -43.11
N THR A 8 43.15 -16.41 -42.03
CA THR A 8 42.62 -16.49 -40.65
C THR A 8 41.47 -15.53 -40.38
N LYS A 9 41.34 -14.43 -41.14
CA LYS A 9 40.23 -13.47 -41.02
C LYS A 9 38.92 -13.98 -41.65
N LEU A 10 39.01 -15.04 -42.44
CA LEU A 10 37.89 -15.63 -43.19
C LEU A 10 37.26 -16.83 -42.48
N PHE A 11 37.84 -17.28 -41.38
CA PHE A 11 37.36 -18.44 -40.63
C PHE A 11 36.48 -18.03 -39.47
N VAL A 12 35.38 -18.75 -39.31
CA VAL A 12 34.51 -18.64 -38.14
C VAL A 12 35.30 -19.09 -36.90
N PRO A 13 35.39 -18.28 -35.84
CA PRO A 13 36.01 -18.69 -34.60
C PRO A 13 35.34 -19.96 -34.04
N PRO A 14 36.11 -20.99 -33.61
CA PRO A 14 35.52 -22.23 -33.14
C PRO A 14 34.69 -21.98 -31.88
N PRO A 15 33.50 -22.62 -31.74
CA PRO A 15 32.69 -22.48 -30.54
C PRO A 15 33.47 -23.02 -29.33
N ARG A 16 33.41 -22.30 -28.20
CA ARG A 16 34.09 -22.73 -26.97
C ARG A 16 33.42 -24.02 -26.44
N PRO A 17 34.17 -25.06 -26.05
CA PRO A 17 33.60 -26.35 -25.62
C PRO A 17 32.64 -26.28 -24.43
N GLN A 18 32.78 -25.25 -23.59
CA GLN A 18 31.97 -25.02 -22.39
C GLN A 18 31.13 -23.72 -22.50
N ALA A 19 30.80 -23.28 -23.73
CA ALA A 19 29.93 -22.12 -23.90
C ALA A 19 28.48 -22.45 -23.46
N VAL A 20 27.88 -21.56 -22.67
CA VAL A 20 26.45 -21.62 -22.32
C VAL A 20 25.63 -21.43 -23.59
N GLN A 21 24.67 -22.35 -23.82
CA GLN A 21 23.80 -22.31 -24.99
C GLN A 21 22.72 -21.23 -24.84
N ARG A 22 22.60 -20.34 -25.82
CA ARG A 22 21.68 -19.19 -25.78
C ARG A 22 20.53 -19.38 -26.75
N SER A 23 19.77 -20.46 -26.55
CA SER A 23 18.72 -20.95 -27.46
C SER A 23 17.67 -19.88 -27.82
N ARG A 24 17.34 -18.96 -26.90
CA ARG A 24 16.40 -17.86 -27.18
C ARG A 24 16.92 -16.87 -28.23
N LEU A 25 18.23 -16.60 -28.20
CA LEU A 25 18.87 -15.63 -29.08
C LEU A 25 19.07 -16.25 -30.46
N THR A 26 19.57 -17.48 -30.50
CA THR A 26 19.71 -18.21 -31.76
C THR A 26 18.37 -18.40 -32.45
N ALA A 27 17.29 -18.73 -31.72
CA ALA A 27 15.94 -18.79 -32.28
C ALA A 27 15.46 -17.44 -32.86
N LYS A 28 15.73 -16.30 -32.19
CA LYS A 28 15.38 -14.96 -32.69
C LYS A 28 16.15 -14.62 -33.98
N LEU A 29 17.41 -15.03 -34.08
CA LEU A 29 18.23 -14.89 -35.29
C LEU A 29 17.69 -15.75 -36.44
N ASP A 30 17.36 -17.01 -36.15
CA ASP A 30 16.78 -17.95 -37.12
C ASP A 30 15.44 -17.48 -37.66
N ASP A 31 14.57 -16.97 -36.79
CA ASP A 31 13.29 -16.39 -37.18
C ASP A 31 13.48 -15.21 -38.13
N GLY A 32 14.49 -14.37 -37.87
CA GLY A 32 14.87 -13.27 -38.74
C GLY A 32 15.21 -13.72 -40.16
N VAL A 33 16.07 -14.73 -40.28
CA VAL A 33 16.45 -15.31 -41.57
C VAL A 33 15.25 -15.98 -42.25
N ARG A 34 14.44 -16.75 -41.51
CA ARG A 34 13.26 -17.46 -42.03
C ARG A 34 12.20 -16.52 -42.60
N ILE A 35 11.98 -15.38 -41.96
CA ILE A 35 11.02 -14.35 -42.41
C ILE A 35 11.55 -13.61 -43.66
N GLY A 36 12.83 -13.77 -44.00
CA GLY A 36 13.45 -13.12 -45.15
C GLY A 36 13.92 -11.69 -44.86
N ARG A 37 14.25 -11.38 -43.60
CA ARG A 37 14.87 -10.09 -43.25
C ARG A 37 16.27 -10.01 -43.87
N LYS A 38 16.69 -8.81 -44.25
CA LYS A 38 17.95 -8.58 -44.97
C LYS A 38 19.17 -8.48 -44.05
N LEU A 39 18.99 -7.83 -42.90
CA LEU A 39 20.06 -7.50 -41.97
C LEU A 39 19.77 -8.04 -40.57
N THR A 40 20.74 -8.75 -40.01
CA THR A 40 20.86 -9.00 -38.57
C THR A 40 21.90 -8.06 -38.00
N LEU A 41 21.52 -7.22 -37.03
CA LEU A 41 22.44 -6.32 -36.31
C LEU A 41 22.56 -6.75 -34.85
N ILE A 42 23.78 -7.09 -34.43
CA ILE A 42 24.15 -7.38 -33.05
C ILE A 42 25.02 -6.23 -32.56
N SER A 43 24.44 -5.29 -31.82
CA SER A 43 25.15 -4.10 -31.32
C SER A 43 25.10 -4.05 -29.79
N ALA A 44 26.27 -4.17 -29.17
CA ALA A 44 26.45 -4.17 -27.72
C ALA A 44 27.91 -3.88 -27.35
N PRO A 45 28.20 -3.39 -26.13
CA PRO A 45 29.57 -3.12 -25.68
C PRO A 45 30.50 -4.35 -25.73
N ALA A 46 31.79 -4.11 -25.48
CA ALA A 46 32.75 -5.20 -25.29
C ALA A 46 32.31 -6.14 -24.15
N GLY A 47 32.62 -7.43 -24.30
CA GLY A 47 32.34 -8.42 -23.25
C GLY A 47 30.90 -8.95 -23.15
N PHE A 48 29.99 -8.59 -24.07
CA PHE A 48 28.62 -9.15 -24.16
C PHE A 48 28.50 -10.43 -25.02
N GLY A 49 29.63 -10.98 -25.48
CA GLY A 49 29.64 -12.27 -26.18
C GLY A 49 29.10 -12.27 -27.62
N LYS A 50 29.15 -11.12 -28.32
CA LYS A 50 28.67 -10.98 -29.72
C LYS A 50 29.27 -12.03 -30.67
N THR A 51 30.59 -12.09 -30.76
CA THR A 51 31.31 -13.06 -31.61
C THR A 51 31.00 -14.50 -31.20
N THR A 52 30.92 -14.79 -29.89
CA THR A 52 30.56 -16.11 -29.38
C THR A 52 29.15 -16.52 -29.82
N LEU A 53 28.18 -15.61 -29.75
CA LEU A 53 26.81 -15.84 -30.19
C LEU A 53 26.75 -16.08 -31.71
N LEU A 54 27.51 -15.31 -32.50
CA LEU A 54 27.61 -15.53 -33.95
C LEU A 54 28.18 -16.92 -34.27
N SER A 55 29.29 -17.32 -33.63
CA SER A 55 29.86 -18.66 -33.80
C SER A 55 28.89 -19.77 -33.40
N GLU A 56 28.15 -19.60 -32.29
CA GLU A 56 27.13 -20.55 -31.84
C GLU A 56 25.97 -20.65 -32.85
N TRP A 57 25.47 -19.51 -33.30
CA TRP A 57 24.39 -19.43 -34.28
C TRP A 57 24.77 -20.08 -35.59
N ILE A 58 25.98 -19.82 -36.11
CA ILE A 58 26.51 -20.45 -37.32
C ILE A 58 26.61 -21.96 -37.15
N ALA A 59 27.16 -22.44 -36.03
CA ALA A 59 27.28 -23.87 -35.76
C ALA A 59 25.91 -24.56 -35.64
N ALA A 60 24.90 -23.87 -35.10
CA ALA A 60 23.53 -24.36 -35.05
C ALA A 60 22.86 -24.35 -36.43
N THR A 61 23.12 -23.33 -37.23
CA THR A 61 22.59 -23.16 -38.60
C THR A 61 23.16 -24.21 -39.53
N ALA A 62 24.48 -24.42 -39.55
CA ALA A 62 25.14 -25.42 -40.36
C ALA A 62 24.66 -26.87 -40.07
N ARG A 63 24.17 -27.14 -38.85
CA ARG A 63 23.54 -28.42 -38.50
C ARG A 63 22.12 -28.57 -39.02
N ARG A 64 21.37 -27.47 -39.15
CA ARG A 64 19.97 -27.47 -39.57
C ARG A 64 19.81 -27.37 -41.09
N ASP A 65 20.63 -26.54 -41.71
CA ASP A 65 20.66 -26.31 -43.15
C ASP A 65 22.08 -26.54 -43.69
N PRO A 66 22.40 -27.78 -44.10
CA PRO A 66 23.71 -28.09 -44.68
C PRO A 66 23.99 -27.41 -46.02
N GLU A 67 22.97 -26.84 -46.69
CA GLU A 67 23.12 -26.15 -47.97
C GLU A 67 23.48 -24.66 -47.80
N MET A 68 23.36 -24.11 -46.59
CA MET A 68 23.72 -22.73 -46.29
C MET A 68 25.25 -22.55 -46.23
N ARG A 69 25.76 -21.60 -47.02
CA ARG A 69 27.18 -21.23 -47.08
C ARG A 69 27.46 -20.05 -46.16
N ILE A 70 28.59 -20.09 -45.45
CA ILE A 70 28.96 -19.09 -44.45
C ILE A 70 30.19 -18.33 -44.93
N ALA A 71 30.02 -17.04 -45.21
CA ALA A 71 31.10 -16.11 -45.48
C ALA A 71 31.38 -15.29 -44.21
N TRP A 72 32.56 -15.44 -43.63
CA TRP A 72 32.95 -14.74 -42.42
C TRP A 72 34.05 -13.73 -42.74
N LEU A 73 33.94 -12.52 -42.18
CA LEU A 73 34.99 -11.50 -42.24
C LEU A 73 35.14 -10.84 -40.87
N SER A 74 36.28 -11.10 -40.21
CA SER A 74 36.72 -10.34 -39.04
C SER A 74 37.43 -9.07 -39.50
N LEU A 75 36.91 -7.91 -39.11
CA LEU A 75 37.43 -6.60 -39.49
C LEU A 75 38.54 -6.15 -38.53
N GLU A 76 39.50 -5.42 -39.07
CA GLU A 76 40.61 -4.78 -38.37
C GLU A 76 40.71 -3.31 -38.79
N GLU A 77 41.39 -2.45 -38.03
CA GLU A 77 41.55 -1.02 -38.35
C GLU A 77 42.09 -0.79 -39.77
N SER A 78 43.00 -1.66 -40.24
CA SER A 78 43.56 -1.58 -41.58
C SER A 78 42.53 -1.76 -42.71
N ASP A 79 41.39 -2.40 -42.44
CA ASP A 79 40.33 -2.63 -43.44
C ASP A 79 39.41 -1.42 -43.61
N ASN A 80 39.70 -0.30 -42.92
CA ASN A 80 39.07 0.98 -43.19
C ASN A 80 39.46 1.55 -44.59
N ASP A 81 40.45 0.93 -45.26
CA ASP A 81 40.78 1.19 -46.66
C ASP A 81 39.77 0.51 -47.62
N PRO A 82 39.12 1.23 -48.56
CA PRO A 82 38.09 0.67 -49.43
C PRO A 82 38.55 -0.48 -50.33
N VAL A 83 39.77 -0.42 -50.86
CA VAL A 83 40.29 -1.46 -51.77
C VAL A 83 40.55 -2.74 -50.97
N ARG A 84 41.15 -2.60 -49.79
CA ARG A 84 41.39 -3.72 -48.88
C ARG A 84 40.08 -4.34 -48.40
N PHE A 85 39.12 -3.54 -47.97
CA PHE A 85 37.80 -4.01 -47.53
C PHE A 85 37.13 -4.87 -48.61
N LEU A 86 37.03 -4.34 -49.85
CA LEU A 86 36.40 -5.06 -50.96
C LEU A 86 37.16 -6.34 -51.31
N THR A 87 38.49 -6.32 -51.23
CA THR A 87 39.32 -7.51 -51.47
C THR A 87 39.02 -8.61 -50.46
N TYR A 88 38.94 -8.27 -49.16
CA TYR A 88 38.60 -9.23 -48.10
C TYR A 88 37.14 -9.69 -48.16
N LEU A 89 36.21 -8.80 -48.51
CA LEU A 89 34.80 -9.14 -48.71
C LEU A 89 34.61 -10.15 -49.84
N ILE A 90 35.25 -9.91 -50.99
CA ILE A 90 35.23 -10.83 -52.13
C ILE A 90 35.86 -12.17 -51.74
N ALA A 91 36.99 -12.15 -51.03
CA ALA A 91 37.64 -13.36 -50.58
C ALA A 91 36.78 -14.18 -49.60
N ALA A 92 36.06 -13.52 -48.67
CA ALA A 92 35.14 -14.18 -47.76
C ALA A 92 33.98 -14.87 -48.50
N LEU A 93 33.39 -14.18 -49.49
CA LEU A 93 32.28 -14.71 -50.29
C LEU A 93 32.75 -15.85 -51.21
N ASN A 94 33.92 -15.70 -51.85
CA ASN A 94 34.52 -16.75 -52.68
C ASN A 94 34.88 -18.00 -51.86
N HIS A 95 35.37 -17.81 -50.62
CA HIS A 95 35.65 -18.92 -49.71
C HIS A 95 34.41 -19.73 -49.37
N ALA A 96 33.27 -19.06 -49.19
CA ALA A 96 31.99 -19.69 -48.86
C ALA A 96 31.31 -20.35 -50.08
N GLU A 97 31.34 -19.68 -51.22
CA GLU A 97 30.70 -20.09 -52.47
C GLU A 97 31.68 -19.86 -53.64
N PRO A 98 32.40 -20.90 -54.10
CA PRO A 98 33.47 -20.76 -55.09
C PRO A 98 33.03 -20.19 -56.45
N SER A 99 31.73 -20.23 -56.76
CA SER A 99 31.15 -19.65 -57.97
C SER A 99 31.09 -18.11 -57.94
N VAL A 100 31.20 -17.50 -56.76
CA VAL A 100 31.15 -16.04 -56.53
C VAL A 100 32.56 -15.49 -56.38
N GLY A 101 32.89 -14.38 -57.03
CA GLY A 101 34.20 -13.70 -56.89
C GLY A 101 35.37 -14.35 -57.64
N SER A 102 35.10 -15.25 -58.59
CA SER A 102 36.11 -16.06 -59.30
C SER A 102 36.77 -15.37 -60.51
N GLY A 103 36.28 -14.21 -60.93
CA GLY A 103 36.85 -13.42 -62.03
C GLY A 103 38.01 -12.51 -61.61
N ASP A 104 38.95 -12.24 -62.52
CA ASP A 104 40.01 -11.25 -62.32
C ASP A 104 39.40 -9.85 -62.29
N ARG A 105 39.45 -9.18 -61.14
CA ARG A 105 38.78 -7.88 -60.91
C ARG A 105 39.83 -6.79 -60.79
N ASP A 106 39.65 -5.71 -61.55
CA ASP A 106 40.50 -4.54 -61.45
C ASP A 106 40.20 -3.78 -60.14
N PRO A 107 41.16 -3.71 -59.19
CA PRO A 107 40.98 -2.98 -57.94
C PRO A 107 40.82 -1.45 -58.12
N GLN A 108 40.99 -0.93 -59.34
CA GLN A 108 40.74 0.48 -59.68
C GLN A 108 39.26 0.78 -60.02
N LEU A 109 38.40 -0.23 -60.13
CA LEU A 109 36.97 -0.01 -60.38
C LEU A 109 36.27 0.60 -59.16
N PRO A 110 35.27 1.48 -59.35
CA PRO A 110 34.46 1.99 -58.26
C PRO A 110 33.78 0.86 -57.47
N ALA A 111 33.66 1.03 -56.14
CA ALA A 111 33.08 0.04 -55.24
C ALA A 111 31.71 -0.49 -55.70
N GLU A 112 30.83 0.40 -56.19
CA GLU A 112 29.50 0.03 -56.71
C GLU A 112 29.56 -0.91 -57.92
N ALA A 113 30.50 -0.71 -58.84
CA ALA A 113 30.64 -1.57 -60.01
C ALA A 113 31.13 -2.98 -59.63
N VAL A 114 32.05 -3.05 -58.67
CA VAL A 114 32.53 -4.31 -58.08
C VAL A 114 31.40 -5.05 -57.36
N LEU A 115 30.61 -4.34 -56.54
CA LEU A 115 29.48 -4.90 -55.81
C LEU A 115 28.34 -5.32 -56.72
N THR A 116 28.01 -4.55 -57.76
CA THR A 116 26.97 -4.91 -58.74
C THR A 116 27.27 -6.25 -59.42
N THR A 117 28.54 -6.45 -59.81
CA THR A 117 28.99 -7.73 -60.37
C THR A 117 28.83 -8.87 -59.36
N LEU A 118 29.21 -8.63 -58.10
CA LEU A 118 29.10 -9.59 -57.00
C LEU A 118 27.64 -9.97 -56.70
N ILE A 119 26.73 -8.99 -56.69
CA ILE A 119 25.29 -9.19 -56.47
C ILE A 119 24.69 -10.04 -57.59
N ASN A 120 25.08 -9.78 -58.85
CA ASN A 120 24.62 -10.58 -59.99
C ASN A 120 25.09 -12.04 -59.91
N GLU A 121 26.35 -12.27 -59.54
CA GLU A 121 26.88 -13.62 -59.30
C GLU A 121 26.14 -14.35 -58.16
N LEU A 122 25.90 -13.65 -57.05
CA LEU A 122 25.15 -14.20 -55.91
C LEU A 122 23.69 -14.53 -56.26
N THR A 123 23.07 -13.76 -57.16
CA THR A 123 21.71 -14.02 -57.64
C THR A 123 21.63 -15.32 -58.45
N LEU A 124 22.72 -15.67 -59.15
CA LEU A 124 22.83 -16.91 -59.94
C LEU A 124 23.27 -18.13 -59.09
N SER A 125 23.69 -17.92 -57.84
CA SER A 125 24.08 -19.00 -56.94
C SER A 125 22.88 -19.89 -56.57
N SER A 126 23.15 -21.19 -56.44
CA SER A 126 22.14 -22.18 -56.03
C SER A 126 21.97 -22.27 -54.51
N HIS A 127 22.95 -21.79 -53.74
CA HIS A 127 22.96 -21.88 -52.28
C HIS A 127 22.59 -20.55 -51.62
N SER A 128 21.99 -20.62 -50.42
CA SER A 128 21.82 -19.46 -49.54
C SER A 128 23.15 -19.13 -48.87
N VAL A 129 23.50 -17.84 -48.78
CA VAL A 129 24.76 -17.36 -48.20
C VAL A 129 24.47 -16.47 -46.99
N LEU A 130 25.16 -16.74 -45.87
CA LEU A 130 25.23 -15.85 -44.71
C LEU A 130 26.56 -15.11 -44.73
N LEU A 131 26.52 -13.80 -44.92
CA LEU A 131 27.70 -12.94 -44.79
C LEU A 131 27.75 -12.35 -43.38
N VAL A 132 28.85 -12.59 -42.68
CA VAL A 132 29.09 -12.08 -41.33
C VAL A 132 30.23 -11.09 -41.34
N LEU A 133 29.96 -9.87 -40.87
CA LEU A 133 30.94 -8.81 -40.63
C LEU A 133 31.10 -8.62 -39.12
N ASP A 134 32.20 -9.10 -38.56
CA ASP A 134 32.50 -8.98 -37.13
C ASP A 134 33.43 -7.79 -36.88
N ASP A 135 33.22 -7.11 -35.74
CA ASP A 135 33.92 -5.88 -35.33
C ASP A 135 33.76 -4.67 -36.27
N PHE A 136 32.54 -4.43 -36.77
CA PHE A 136 32.24 -3.35 -37.72
C PHE A 136 32.49 -1.93 -37.19
N GLN A 137 32.60 -1.73 -35.87
CA GLN A 137 32.97 -0.43 -35.30
C GLN A 137 34.31 0.13 -35.80
N LEU A 138 35.18 -0.72 -36.36
CA LEU A 138 36.49 -0.31 -36.90
C LEU A 138 36.39 0.36 -38.27
N ILE A 139 35.21 0.39 -38.88
CA ILE A 139 34.95 0.98 -40.20
C ILE A 139 34.31 2.36 -40.02
N GLU A 140 35.11 3.40 -40.23
CA GLU A 140 34.70 4.80 -40.14
C GLU A 140 34.60 5.47 -41.52
N ASP A 141 35.39 4.98 -42.49
CA ASP A 141 35.48 5.54 -43.84
C ASP A 141 34.12 5.56 -44.55
N ALA A 142 33.78 6.71 -45.12
CA ALA A 142 32.49 6.93 -45.77
C ALA A 142 32.30 6.03 -46.99
N THR A 143 33.36 5.79 -47.77
CA THR A 143 33.31 4.97 -49.00
C THR A 143 33.01 3.51 -48.68
N VAL A 144 33.61 2.98 -47.61
CA VAL A 144 33.31 1.61 -47.15
C VAL A 144 31.87 1.51 -46.64
N ARG A 145 31.40 2.50 -45.87
CA ARG A 145 30.02 2.53 -45.37
C ARG A 145 28.99 2.65 -46.49
N ASP A 146 29.26 3.47 -47.49
CA ASP A 146 28.43 3.62 -48.68
C ASP A 146 28.39 2.32 -49.50
N ALA A 147 29.51 1.62 -49.61
CA ALA A 147 29.58 0.31 -50.26
C ALA A 147 28.72 -0.74 -49.52
N VAL A 148 28.76 -0.79 -48.19
CA VAL A 148 27.92 -1.69 -47.38
C VAL A 148 26.44 -1.29 -47.47
N ALA A 149 26.12 0.01 -47.43
CA ALA A 149 24.76 0.49 -47.61
C ALA A 149 24.20 0.13 -49.00
N PHE A 150 25.00 0.29 -50.06
CA PHE A 150 24.66 -0.10 -51.42
C PHE A 150 24.36 -1.60 -51.52
N LEU A 151 25.19 -2.44 -50.88
CA LEU A 151 24.97 -3.88 -50.80
C LEU A 151 23.63 -4.18 -50.11
N LEU A 152 23.35 -3.57 -48.95
CA LEU A 152 22.10 -3.79 -48.19
C LEU A 152 20.84 -3.37 -48.96
N ASP A 153 20.90 -2.27 -49.72
CA ASP A 153 19.78 -1.79 -50.54
C ASP A 153 19.47 -2.74 -51.72
N HIS A 154 20.47 -3.47 -52.23
CA HIS A 154 20.36 -4.35 -53.40
C HIS A 154 20.58 -5.84 -53.08
N LEU A 155 20.37 -6.25 -51.83
CA LEU A 155 20.59 -7.63 -51.39
C LEU A 155 19.70 -8.64 -52.17
N PRO A 156 20.29 -9.70 -52.78
CA PRO A 156 19.51 -10.76 -53.40
C PRO A 156 18.82 -11.62 -52.33
N SER A 157 17.72 -12.29 -52.67
CA SER A 157 16.89 -13.05 -51.72
C SER A 157 17.58 -14.24 -51.04
N ARG A 158 18.75 -14.64 -51.56
CA ARG A 158 19.57 -15.75 -51.04
C ARG A 158 20.74 -15.28 -50.17
N LEU A 159 20.98 -13.98 -50.04
CA LEU A 159 22.05 -13.43 -49.20
C LEU A 159 21.43 -12.78 -47.97
N HIS A 160 21.87 -13.21 -46.79
CA HIS A 160 21.58 -12.56 -45.52
C HIS A 160 22.85 -11.97 -44.94
N VAL A 161 22.78 -10.75 -44.38
CA VAL A 161 23.95 -10.08 -43.79
C VAL A 161 23.77 -10.01 -42.28
N ALA A 162 24.80 -10.41 -41.54
CA ALA A 162 24.90 -10.25 -40.10
C ALA A 162 26.08 -9.33 -39.76
N ILE A 163 25.82 -8.29 -38.97
CA ILE A 163 26.83 -7.33 -38.52
C ILE A 163 26.92 -7.38 -37.00
N ALA A 164 28.11 -7.59 -36.47
CA ALA A 164 28.42 -7.40 -35.06
C ALA A 164 29.25 -6.13 -34.86
N SER A 165 28.82 -5.29 -33.94
CA SER A 165 29.47 -4.00 -33.65
C SER A 165 29.43 -3.65 -32.16
N ARG A 166 30.39 -2.86 -31.70
CA ARG A 166 30.43 -2.30 -30.33
C ARG A 166 29.49 -1.10 -30.16
N SER A 167 29.29 -0.33 -31.22
CA SER A 167 28.42 0.84 -31.29
C SER A 167 27.50 0.73 -32.51
N ASP A 168 26.52 1.62 -32.61
CA ASP A 168 25.65 1.62 -33.78
C ASP A 168 26.43 2.00 -35.03
N PRO A 169 26.42 1.14 -36.06
CA PRO A 169 27.16 1.45 -37.27
C PRO A 169 26.52 2.66 -37.94
N LEU A 170 27.36 3.54 -38.50
CA LEU A 170 26.94 4.74 -39.25
C LEU A 170 26.39 4.35 -40.64
N LEU A 171 25.39 3.48 -40.64
CA LEU A 171 24.63 2.95 -41.77
C LEU A 171 23.17 3.40 -41.63
N PRO A 172 22.36 3.38 -42.71
CA PRO A 172 20.95 3.79 -42.67
C PRO A 172 20.02 2.77 -41.99
N VAL A 173 20.35 2.31 -40.79
CA VAL A 173 19.66 1.25 -40.03
C VAL A 173 18.19 1.60 -39.78
N SER A 174 17.87 2.86 -39.47
CA SER A 174 16.48 3.32 -39.25
C SER A 174 15.58 3.07 -40.46
N ARG A 175 16.11 3.20 -41.68
CA ARG A 175 15.36 2.94 -42.92
C ARG A 175 15.04 1.45 -43.06
N ILE A 176 16.01 0.57 -42.76
CA ILE A 176 15.85 -0.88 -42.81
C ILE A 176 14.87 -1.35 -41.73
N ARG A 177 14.95 -0.77 -40.52
CA ARG A 177 14.02 -1.00 -39.41
C ARG A 177 12.58 -0.66 -39.81
N ALA A 178 12.36 0.50 -40.42
CA ALA A 178 11.03 0.94 -40.87
C ALA A 178 10.40 0.03 -41.94
N ARG A 179 11.23 -0.67 -42.74
CA ARG A 179 10.78 -1.63 -43.74
C ARG A 179 10.51 -3.04 -43.16
N GLY A 180 10.77 -3.26 -41.88
CA GLY A 180 10.65 -4.57 -41.25
C GLY A 180 11.73 -5.57 -41.69
N GLU A 181 12.81 -5.10 -42.31
CA GLU A 181 13.89 -5.91 -42.91
C GLU A 181 15.06 -6.15 -41.93
N LEU A 182 14.93 -5.73 -40.66
CA LEU A 182 15.98 -5.78 -39.63
C LEU A 182 15.63 -6.75 -38.50
N THR A 183 16.57 -7.63 -38.14
CA THR A 183 16.59 -8.35 -36.87
C THR A 183 17.65 -7.73 -35.98
N GLU A 184 17.26 -7.31 -34.78
CA GLU A 184 18.09 -6.48 -33.92
C GLU A 184 18.27 -7.15 -32.55
N LEU A 185 19.53 -7.31 -32.12
CA LEU A 185 19.93 -7.74 -30.79
C LEU A 185 20.78 -6.66 -30.13
N ARG A 186 20.33 -6.17 -28.98
CA ARG A 186 20.98 -5.12 -28.19
C ARG A 186 21.65 -5.66 -26.94
N ALA A 187 22.40 -4.81 -26.24
CA ALA A 187 23.03 -5.16 -24.97
C ALA A 187 22.05 -5.80 -23.99
N ALA A 188 20.82 -5.27 -23.88
CA ALA A 188 19.75 -5.83 -23.05
C ALA A 188 19.35 -7.26 -23.47
N ASP A 189 19.25 -7.54 -24.78
CA ASP A 189 19.01 -8.89 -25.27
C ASP A 189 20.18 -9.82 -24.95
N LEU A 190 21.42 -9.32 -24.99
CA LEU A 190 22.64 -10.13 -24.82
C LEU A 190 23.05 -10.36 -23.37
N ARG A 191 22.39 -9.77 -22.38
CA ARG A 191 22.61 -10.08 -20.95
C ARG A 191 22.30 -11.54 -20.68
N PHE A 192 23.10 -12.19 -19.85
CA PHE A 192 22.72 -13.51 -19.35
C PHE A 192 21.45 -13.39 -18.53
N THR A 193 20.50 -14.30 -18.79
CA THR A 193 19.38 -14.52 -17.87
C THR A 193 19.89 -15.17 -16.58
N PRO A 194 19.11 -15.19 -15.50
CA PRO A 194 19.50 -15.87 -14.26
C PRO A 194 19.90 -17.34 -14.49
N ASP A 195 19.20 -18.05 -15.38
CA ASP A 195 19.52 -19.43 -15.74
C ASP A 195 20.83 -19.51 -16.55
N GLU A 196 21.01 -18.64 -17.57
CA GLU A 196 22.25 -18.58 -18.36
C GLU A 196 23.46 -18.23 -17.48
N ALA A 197 23.30 -17.33 -16.50
CA ALA A 197 24.34 -16.95 -15.55
C ALA A 197 24.67 -18.09 -14.58
N SER A 198 23.66 -18.82 -14.11
CA SER A 198 23.85 -20.02 -13.27
C SER A 198 24.63 -21.10 -14.00
N ASP A 199 24.23 -21.42 -15.23
CA ASP A 199 24.91 -22.40 -16.07
C ASP A 199 26.35 -21.97 -16.37
N PHE A 200 26.59 -20.68 -16.62
CA PHE A 200 27.93 -20.15 -16.86
C PHE A 200 28.84 -20.34 -15.63
N LEU A 201 28.37 -19.92 -14.45
CA LEU A 201 29.18 -19.97 -13.23
C LEU A 201 29.43 -21.41 -12.76
N THR A 202 28.41 -22.26 -12.82
CA THR A 202 28.48 -23.63 -12.29
C THR A 202 29.12 -24.60 -13.28
N THR A 203 28.65 -24.61 -14.53
CA THR A 203 29.04 -25.62 -15.53
C THR A 203 30.25 -25.17 -16.35
N ALA A 204 30.29 -23.92 -16.81
CA ALA A 204 31.40 -23.45 -17.63
C ALA A 204 32.63 -23.04 -16.81
N MET A 205 32.42 -22.37 -15.67
CA MET A 205 33.52 -21.90 -14.83
C MET A 205 33.91 -22.89 -13.73
N GLY A 206 33.06 -23.90 -13.44
CA GLY A 206 33.32 -24.98 -12.48
C GLY A 206 33.20 -24.55 -11.01
N LEU A 207 32.43 -23.50 -10.71
CA LEU A 207 32.26 -22.98 -9.35
C LEU A 207 31.07 -23.67 -8.65
N THR A 208 31.20 -23.91 -7.35
CA THR A 208 30.09 -24.41 -6.52
C THR A 208 29.48 -23.23 -5.76
N LEU A 209 28.39 -22.66 -6.29
CA LEU A 209 27.71 -21.49 -5.73
C LEU A 209 26.26 -21.83 -5.37
N THR A 210 25.72 -21.17 -4.35
CA THR A 210 24.29 -21.26 -4.03
C THR A 210 23.46 -20.45 -5.03
N ARG A 211 22.13 -20.65 -5.05
CA ARG A 211 21.24 -19.81 -5.88
C ARG A 211 21.28 -18.34 -5.48
N GLU A 212 21.44 -18.06 -4.19
CA GLU A 212 21.53 -16.70 -3.65
C GLU A 212 22.82 -16.02 -4.11
N ASP A 213 23.95 -16.73 -4.08
CA ASP A 213 25.24 -16.26 -4.57
C ASP A 213 25.19 -15.91 -6.07
N VAL A 214 24.55 -16.77 -6.88
CA VAL A 214 24.37 -16.54 -8.32
C VAL A 214 23.48 -15.31 -8.56
N ALA A 215 22.38 -15.18 -7.83
CA ALA A 215 21.47 -14.04 -7.95
C ALA A 215 22.17 -12.72 -7.57
N MET A 216 23.01 -12.73 -6.53
CA MET A 216 23.77 -11.56 -6.10
C MET A 216 24.80 -11.13 -7.17
N LEU A 217 25.51 -12.09 -7.77
CA LEU A 217 26.45 -11.81 -8.85
C LEU A 217 25.74 -11.32 -10.12
N GLU A 218 24.60 -11.91 -10.46
CA GLU A 218 23.78 -11.48 -11.60
C GLU A 218 23.29 -10.04 -11.39
N THR A 219 22.76 -9.71 -10.20
CA THR A 219 22.29 -8.36 -9.86
C THR A 219 23.42 -7.33 -10.02
N ARG A 220 24.61 -7.62 -9.50
CA ARG A 220 25.75 -6.68 -9.54
C ARG A 220 26.37 -6.54 -10.92
N THR A 221 26.43 -7.63 -11.67
CA THR A 221 26.97 -7.62 -13.04
C THR A 221 25.92 -7.24 -14.08
N GLU A 222 24.64 -7.13 -13.70
CA GLU A 222 23.47 -6.99 -14.57
C GLU A 222 23.49 -7.96 -15.76
N GLY A 223 23.95 -9.20 -15.53
CA GLY A 223 24.09 -10.23 -16.57
C GLY A 223 25.21 -9.97 -17.59
N TRP A 224 26.15 -9.06 -17.31
CA TRP A 224 27.31 -8.79 -18.17
C TRP A 224 28.29 -9.97 -18.16
N ILE A 225 28.42 -10.64 -19.32
CA ILE A 225 29.17 -11.91 -19.46
C ILE A 225 30.63 -11.76 -19.07
N ALA A 226 31.32 -10.70 -19.53
CA ALA A 226 32.71 -10.45 -19.12
C ALA A 226 32.81 -10.10 -17.63
N GLY A 227 31.85 -9.37 -17.06
CA GLY A 227 31.78 -9.11 -15.62
C GLY A 227 31.67 -10.40 -14.80
N LEU A 228 30.78 -11.31 -15.20
CA LEU A 228 30.64 -12.64 -14.60
C LEU A 228 31.90 -13.49 -14.79
N GLN A 229 32.58 -13.38 -15.93
CA GLN A 229 33.84 -14.07 -16.17
C GLN A 229 34.96 -13.55 -15.26
N LEU A 230 35.09 -12.23 -15.10
CA LEU A 230 36.07 -11.60 -14.20
C LEU A 230 35.77 -11.93 -12.74
N ALA A 231 34.48 -11.96 -12.35
CA ALA A 231 34.05 -12.44 -11.04
C ALA A 231 34.50 -13.88 -10.80
N ALA A 232 34.21 -14.77 -11.76
CA ALA A 232 34.56 -16.18 -11.66
C ALA A 232 36.07 -16.43 -11.60
N LEU A 233 36.87 -15.72 -12.41
CA LEU A 233 38.33 -15.80 -12.37
C LEU A 233 38.89 -15.34 -11.01
N SER A 234 38.30 -14.31 -10.40
CA SER A 234 38.70 -13.80 -9.09
C SER A 234 38.38 -14.75 -7.93
N MET A 235 37.45 -15.68 -8.13
CA MET A 235 36.98 -16.65 -7.12
C MET A 235 37.80 -17.94 -7.09
N ARG A 236 38.49 -18.30 -8.18
CA ARG A 236 39.20 -19.60 -8.32
C ARG A 236 40.31 -19.82 -7.29
N GLU A 237 40.83 -18.77 -6.67
CA GLU A 237 41.94 -18.83 -5.71
C GLU A 237 41.53 -18.46 -4.27
N ARG A 238 40.21 -18.36 -3.98
CA ARG A 238 39.69 -17.92 -2.67
C ARG A 238 38.96 -19.03 -1.93
N SER A 239 39.15 -19.07 -0.61
CA SER A 239 38.48 -20.00 0.30
C SER A 239 37.12 -19.49 0.83
N ASP A 240 36.94 -18.17 0.92
CA ASP A 240 35.67 -17.53 1.32
C ASP A 240 34.96 -16.91 0.11
N LEU A 241 34.08 -17.70 -0.51
CA LEU A 241 33.29 -17.28 -1.66
C LEU A 241 32.10 -16.38 -1.28
N PRO A 242 31.27 -16.68 -0.26
CA PRO A 242 30.14 -15.83 0.09
C PRO A 242 30.55 -14.44 0.57
N GLY A 243 31.60 -14.33 1.39
CA GLY A 243 32.13 -13.04 1.82
C GLY A 243 32.70 -12.22 0.67
N PHE A 244 33.35 -12.88 -0.30
CA PHE A 244 33.84 -12.23 -1.52
C PHE A 244 32.70 -11.75 -2.42
N ILE A 245 31.64 -12.55 -2.62
CA ILE A 245 30.49 -12.18 -3.45
C ILE A 245 29.74 -10.98 -2.86
N SER A 246 29.56 -10.98 -1.54
CA SER A 246 29.01 -9.84 -0.82
C SER A 246 29.89 -8.59 -0.94
N ALA A 247 31.21 -8.75 -1.04
CA ALA A 247 32.16 -7.66 -1.27
C ALA A 247 32.43 -7.35 -2.76
N PHE A 248 31.88 -8.11 -3.70
CA PHE A 248 32.20 -7.99 -5.13
C PHE A 248 31.55 -6.75 -5.73
N ALA A 249 32.25 -5.63 -5.74
CA ALA A 249 31.83 -4.36 -6.32
C ALA A 249 32.81 -3.96 -7.44
N GLY A 250 32.60 -2.80 -8.07
CA GLY A 250 33.60 -2.21 -8.98
C GLY A 250 34.93 -1.83 -8.31
N SER A 251 35.15 -2.20 -7.04
CA SER A 251 36.43 -2.13 -6.32
C SER A 251 37.37 -3.32 -6.57
N ASN A 252 36.92 -4.37 -7.28
CA ASN A 252 37.76 -5.52 -7.56
C ASN A 252 38.80 -5.19 -8.64
N ARG A 253 40.08 -5.46 -8.35
CA ARG A 253 41.22 -5.22 -9.25
C ARG A 253 40.99 -5.67 -10.70
N PHE A 254 40.45 -6.87 -10.94
CA PHE A 254 40.27 -7.38 -12.30
C PHE A 254 39.16 -6.65 -13.07
N VAL A 255 38.13 -6.17 -12.37
CA VAL A 255 37.04 -5.38 -12.96
C VAL A 255 37.48 -3.94 -13.20
N ILE A 256 38.23 -3.37 -12.24
CA ILE A 256 38.89 -2.06 -12.34
C ILE A 256 39.81 -2.02 -13.57
N ASP A 257 40.79 -2.93 -13.63
CA ASP A 257 41.83 -2.95 -14.68
C ASP A 257 41.17 -3.06 -16.06
N TYR A 258 40.18 -3.96 -16.21
CA TYR A 258 39.43 -4.09 -17.46
C TYR A 258 38.63 -2.84 -17.83
N LEU A 259 37.80 -2.31 -16.92
CA LEU A 259 36.96 -1.13 -17.24
C LEU A 259 37.81 0.12 -17.48
N ILE A 260 38.98 0.23 -16.86
CA ILE A 260 39.93 1.30 -17.14
C ILE A 260 40.55 1.13 -18.52
N GLU A 261 41.19 0.00 -18.81
CA GLU A 261 41.96 -0.21 -20.05
C GLU A 261 41.06 -0.30 -21.29
N GLU A 262 39.91 -0.97 -21.19
CA GLU A 262 39.03 -1.23 -22.35
C GLU A 262 37.94 -0.17 -22.56
N VAL A 263 37.60 0.62 -21.53
CA VAL A 263 36.49 1.59 -21.59
C VAL A 263 36.98 3.00 -21.31
N LEU A 264 37.57 3.25 -20.14
CA LEU A 264 37.87 4.61 -19.69
C LEU A 264 39.07 5.24 -20.40
N GLU A 265 40.17 4.50 -20.62
CA GLU A 265 41.40 5.00 -21.27
C GLU A 265 41.25 5.18 -22.77
N ARG A 266 40.25 4.54 -23.38
CA ARG A 266 39.89 4.72 -24.79
C ARG A 266 39.00 5.95 -25.02
N ALA A 267 38.42 6.52 -23.97
CA ALA A 267 37.61 7.72 -24.06
C ALA A 267 38.48 9.01 -24.07
N PRO A 268 38.06 10.06 -24.81
CA PRO A 268 38.66 11.39 -24.74
C PRO A 268 38.73 11.96 -23.31
N LEU A 269 39.71 12.82 -23.02
CA LEU A 269 40.00 13.31 -21.66
C LEU A 269 38.83 14.09 -21.03
N ASP A 270 38.15 14.91 -21.82
CA ASP A 270 36.93 15.65 -21.46
C ASP A 270 35.79 14.71 -21.07
N VAL A 271 35.57 13.63 -21.85
CA VAL A 271 34.56 12.62 -21.55
C VAL A 271 34.91 11.85 -20.27
N ARG A 272 36.19 11.55 -20.04
CA ARG A 272 36.64 10.88 -18.80
C ARG A 272 36.37 11.73 -17.56
N GLU A 273 36.64 13.03 -17.65
CA GLU A 273 36.37 13.96 -16.55
C GLU A 273 34.86 14.07 -16.28
N PHE A 274 34.05 14.19 -17.34
CA PHE A 274 32.60 14.18 -17.23
C PHE A 274 32.06 12.92 -16.52
N LEU A 275 32.51 11.74 -16.93
CA LEU A 275 32.12 10.45 -16.34
C LEU A 275 32.48 10.39 -14.85
N CYS A 276 33.68 10.83 -14.47
CA CYS A 276 34.11 10.84 -13.07
C CYS A 276 33.33 11.85 -12.21
N GLN A 277 33.12 13.08 -12.69
CA GLN A 277 32.41 14.13 -11.94
C GLN A 277 30.93 13.79 -11.72
N THR A 278 30.28 13.15 -12.68
CA THR A 278 28.87 12.77 -12.61
C THR A 278 28.63 11.42 -11.93
N ALA A 279 29.68 10.69 -11.57
CA ALA A 279 29.60 9.38 -10.92
C ALA A 279 28.94 9.42 -9.53
N ILE A 280 28.85 10.60 -8.92
CA ILE A 280 28.16 10.80 -7.64
C ILE A 280 26.63 10.69 -7.76
N LEU A 281 26.09 10.69 -8.98
CA LEU A 281 24.66 10.69 -9.26
C LEU A 281 24.15 9.29 -9.55
N ASP A 282 23.05 8.89 -8.90
CA ASP A 282 22.40 7.60 -9.18
C ASP A 282 21.57 7.64 -10.47
N ARG A 283 21.02 8.82 -10.80
CA ARG A 283 20.30 9.12 -12.04
C ARG A 283 20.89 10.37 -12.67
N LEU A 284 21.05 10.35 -13.98
CA LEU A 284 21.66 11.42 -14.77
C LEU A 284 20.63 12.01 -15.73
N SER A 285 20.59 13.33 -15.83
CA SER A 285 19.90 14.05 -16.89
C SER A 285 20.81 15.18 -17.37
N GLY A 286 20.63 15.63 -18.61
CA GLY A 286 21.43 16.73 -19.17
C GLY A 286 21.48 17.96 -18.25
N PRO A 287 20.33 18.50 -17.77
CA PRO A 287 20.30 19.65 -16.87
C PRO A 287 20.99 19.41 -15.52
N LEU A 288 20.84 18.23 -14.91
CA LEU A 288 21.49 17.90 -13.65
C LEU A 288 23.01 17.76 -13.83
N CYS A 289 23.45 17.08 -14.88
CA CYS A 289 24.87 16.96 -15.21
C CYS A 289 25.51 18.32 -15.49
N ASN A 290 24.81 19.24 -16.18
CA ASN A 290 25.26 20.61 -16.37
C ASN A 290 25.47 21.34 -15.04
N ALA A 291 24.54 21.20 -14.10
CA ALA A 291 24.68 21.82 -12.77
C ALA A 291 25.87 21.24 -11.99
N VAL A 292 26.08 19.94 -12.04
CA VAL A 292 27.15 19.25 -11.31
C VAL A 292 28.52 19.42 -11.94
N THR A 293 28.64 19.48 -13.27
CA THR A 293 29.94 19.62 -13.95
C THR A 293 30.30 21.09 -14.19
N GLY A 294 29.29 21.96 -14.36
CA GLY A 294 29.45 23.34 -14.84
C GLY A 294 29.50 23.46 -16.36
N GLN A 295 29.27 22.35 -17.09
CA GLN A 295 29.19 22.30 -18.55
C GLN A 295 27.78 22.69 -19.03
N THR A 296 27.60 22.86 -20.35
CA THR A 296 26.31 23.21 -20.97
C THR A 296 25.77 22.15 -21.93
N ASP A 297 26.63 21.25 -22.37
CA ASP A 297 26.43 20.25 -23.43
C ASP A 297 26.26 18.81 -22.89
N SER A 298 26.00 18.64 -21.58
CA SER A 298 25.91 17.32 -20.95
C SER A 298 24.85 16.40 -21.56
N ALA A 299 23.77 16.95 -22.13
CA ALA A 299 22.76 16.16 -22.84
C ALA A 299 23.34 15.48 -24.10
N GLU A 300 24.12 16.22 -24.88
CA GLU A 300 24.78 15.70 -26.08
C GLU A 300 25.86 14.68 -25.72
N VAL A 301 26.58 14.92 -24.62
CA VAL A 301 27.56 13.97 -24.07
C VAL A 301 26.87 12.67 -23.66
N LEU A 302 25.75 12.71 -22.92
CA LEU A 302 25.00 11.51 -22.51
C LEU A 302 24.46 10.73 -23.72
N GLU A 303 23.93 11.41 -24.74
CA GLU A 303 23.52 10.75 -26.00
C GLU A 303 24.70 10.09 -26.72
N SER A 304 25.85 10.76 -26.76
CA SER A 304 27.06 10.22 -27.36
C SER A 304 27.55 8.97 -26.62
N LEU A 305 27.53 9.01 -25.29
CA LEU A 305 27.89 7.88 -24.42
C LEU A 305 26.94 6.68 -24.62
N GLU A 306 25.64 6.93 -24.76
CA GLU A 306 24.64 5.89 -25.06
C GLU A 306 24.89 5.26 -26.45
N ARG A 307 25.07 6.08 -27.49
CA ARG A 307 25.40 5.60 -28.86
C ARG A 307 26.70 4.82 -28.91
N ALA A 308 27.70 5.25 -28.14
CA ALA A 308 28.98 4.59 -28.00
C ALA A 308 28.93 3.34 -27.10
N ASN A 309 27.78 3.03 -26.49
CA ASN A 309 27.60 1.89 -25.58
C ASN A 309 28.58 1.93 -24.38
N LEU A 310 28.91 3.12 -23.87
CA LEU A 310 29.85 3.35 -22.75
C LEU A 310 29.18 3.17 -21.39
N PHE A 311 28.50 2.03 -21.18
CA PHE A 311 27.89 1.64 -19.91
C PHE A 311 26.90 2.68 -19.34
N VAL A 312 26.28 3.48 -20.21
CA VAL A 312 25.15 4.37 -19.90
C VAL A 312 23.87 3.67 -20.34
N VAL A 313 22.87 3.64 -19.47
CA VAL A 313 21.58 2.98 -19.69
C VAL A 313 20.46 4.02 -19.61
N PRO A 314 19.63 4.20 -20.64
CA PRO A 314 18.46 5.07 -20.56
C PRO A 314 17.41 4.47 -19.61
N LEU A 315 16.75 5.32 -18.84
CA LEU A 315 15.70 4.97 -17.87
C LEU A 315 14.28 5.22 -18.41
N ASP A 316 14.17 5.99 -19.48
CA ASP A 316 12.91 6.34 -20.13
C ASP A 316 13.01 6.25 -21.65
N ASP A 317 11.84 6.23 -22.31
CA ASP A 317 11.75 6.19 -23.78
C ASP A 317 12.10 7.54 -24.43
N HIS A 318 12.01 8.62 -23.66
CA HIS A 318 12.29 9.98 -24.10
C HIS A 318 13.77 10.35 -24.05
N ARG A 319 14.61 9.48 -23.45
CA ARG A 319 16.06 9.66 -23.26
C ARG A 319 16.40 10.91 -22.45
N GLU A 320 15.58 11.23 -21.46
CA GLU A 320 15.82 12.35 -20.54
C GLU A 320 16.63 11.89 -19.33
N TRP A 321 16.32 10.70 -18.83
CA TRP A 321 17.00 10.09 -17.69
C TRP A 321 17.88 8.91 -18.09
N TYR A 322 19.05 8.86 -17.50
CA TYR A 322 20.06 7.83 -17.69
C TYR A 322 20.57 7.33 -16.34
N ARG A 323 21.22 6.18 -16.33
CA ARG A 323 22.06 5.71 -15.22
C ARG A 323 23.34 5.09 -15.74
N TYR A 324 24.40 5.12 -14.94
CA TYR A 324 25.54 4.25 -15.19
C TYR A 324 25.20 2.81 -14.84
N HIS A 325 25.86 1.88 -15.53
CA HIS A 325 25.90 0.49 -15.10
C HIS A 325 26.57 0.39 -13.73
N HIS A 326 26.05 -0.43 -12.82
CA HIS A 326 26.45 -0.43 -11.40
C HIS A 326 27.97 -0.58 -11.18
N LEU A 327 28.60 -1.60 -11.78
CA LEU A 327 30.07 -1.80 -11.71
C LEU A 327 30.87 -0.64 -12.29
N PHE A 328 30.34 0.03 -13.31
CA PHE A 328 31.02 1.16 -13.93
C PHE A 328 30.95 2.40 -13.02
N ALA A 329 29.78 2.67 -12.42
CA ALA A 329 29.61 3.72 -11.43
C ALA A 329 30.59 3.58 -10.26
N ASP A 330 30.77 2.35 -9.74
CA ASP A 330 31.72 2.06 -8.66
C ASP A 330 33.17 2.38 -9.06
N VAL A 331 33.61 1.96 -10.25
CA VAL A 331 34.96 2.27 -10.77
C VAL A 331 35.15 3.78 -10.92
N LEU A 332 34.14 4.49 -11.43
CA LEU A 332 34.19 5.94 -11.57
C LEU A 332 34.28 6.65 -10.22
N LYS A 333 33.51 6.20 -9.20
CA LYS A 333 33.58 6.72 -7.83
C LYS A 333 34.98 6.52 -7.22
N ILE A 334 35.61 5.36 -7.44
CA ILE A 334 37.00 5.11 -6.99
C ILE A 334 37.99 6.03 -7.70
N ARG A 335 37.81 6.28 -9.00
CA ARG A 335 38.65 7.20 -9.77
C ARG A 335 38.45 8.66 -9.39
N LEU A 336 37.32 9.00 -8.77
CA LEU A 336 37.06 10.34 -8.25
C LEU A 336 37.82 10.61 -6.94
N LEU A 337 38.09 9.59 -6.11
CA LEU A 337 38.75 9.75 -4.79
C LEU A 337 40.09 10.53 -4.83
N PRO A 338 41.01 10.31 -5.81
CA PRO A 338 42.27 11.06 -5.89
C PRO A 338 42.11 12.57 -6.12
N HIS A 339 40.94 13.05 -6.56
CA HIS A 339 40.68 14.49 -6.75
C HIS A 339 40.47 15.24 -5.43
N GLY A 340 40.39 14.53 -4.30
CA GLY A 340 40.30 15.10 -2.96
C GLY A 340 38.85 15.24 -2.46
N SER A 341 38.69 15.20 -1.14
CA SER A 341 37.38 15.30 -0.46
C SER A 341 36.66 16.60 -0.77
N ASP A 342 37.39 17.71 -0.88
CA ASP A 342 36.81 19.04 -1.08
C ASP A 342 36.15 19.15 -2.46
N HIS A 343 36.75 18.53 -3.48
CA HIS A 343 36.18 18.49 -4.83
C HIS A 343 34.90 17.65 -4.87
N ILE A 344 34.91 16.49 -4.20
CA ILE A 344 33.74 15.61 -4.09
C ILE A 344 32.61 16.30 -3.35
N SER A 345 32.92 16.94 -2.22
CA SER A 345 31.96 17.73 -1.44
C SER A 345 31.33 18.84 -2.29
N ALA A 346 32.12 19.58 -3.09
CA ALA A 346 31.61 20.60 -3.99
C ALA A 346 30.68 20.05 -5.09
N LEU A 347 30.95 18.84 -5.61
CA LEU A 347 30.06 18.18 -6.58
C LEU A 347 28.72 17.81 -5.93
N HIS A 348 28.75 17.21 -4.74
CA HIS A 348 27.54 16.89 -3.98
C HIS A 348 26.76 18.16 -3.57
N GLY A 349 27.45 19.25 -3.22
CA GLY A 349 26.82 20.55 -2.94
C GLY A 349 26.02 21.09 -4.14
N ARG A 350 26.62 21.08 -5.34
CA ARG A 350 25.93 21.49 -6.59
C ARG A 350 24.75 20.59 -6.94
N ALA A 351 24.88 19.27 -6.70
CA ALA A 351 23.78 18.33 -6.89
C ALA A 351 22.62 18.63 -5.92
N SER A 352 22.93 18.89 -4.64
CA SER A 352 21.94 19.23 -3.61
C SER A 352 21.16 20.50 -3.99
N GLU A 353 21.84 21.54 -4.48
CA GLU A 353 21.22 22.78 -4.98
C GLU A 353 20.25 22.53 -6.13
N TRP A 354 20.67 21.72 -7.11
CA TRP A 354 19.84 21.40 -8.26
C TRP A 354 18.59 20.64 -7.83
N TYR A 355 18.72 19.59 -7.03
CA TYR A 355 17.59 18.77 -6.57
C TYR A 355 16.57 19.59 -5.77
N GLU A 356 17.04 20.47 -4.89
CA GLU A 356 16.15 21.35 -4.13
C GLU A 356 15.36 22.29 -5.03
N SER A 357 16.00 22.92 -6.02
CA SER A 357 15.31 23.83 -6.95
C SER A 357 14.26 23.15 -7.84
N HIS A 358 14.31 21.82 -7.95
CA HIS A 358 13.35 21.00 -8.71
C HIS A 358 12.34 20.26 -7.82
N GLY A 359 12.32 20.55 -6.51
CA GLY A 359 11.36 19.97 -5.56
C GLY A 359 11.66 18.52 -5.14
N LEU A 360 12.88 18.04 -5.38
CA LEU A 360 13.33 16.69 -5.02
C LEU A 360 14.10 16.72 -3.70
N SER A 361 13.39 16.98 -2.60
CA SER A 361 13.99 17.23 -1.29
C SER A 361 14.80 16.06 -0.73
N GLU A 362 14.37 14.81 -0.94
CA GLU A 362 15.09 13.65 -0.38
C GLU A 362 16.49 13.50 -1.00
N ASP A 363 16.58 13.61 -2.32
CA ASP A 363 17.85 13.61 -3.05
C ASP A 363 18.72 14.80 -2.63
N ALA A 364 18.12 15.99 -2.45
CA ALA A 364 18.83 17.18 -1.99
C ALA A 364 19.45 17.00 -0.60
N VAL A 365 18.72 16.39 0.35
CA VAL A 365 19.21 16.07 1.70
C VAL A 365 20.30 14.99 1.64
N HIS A 366 20.12 13.95 0.83
CA HIS A 366 21.13 12.92 0.62
C HIS A 366 22.47 13.53 0.19
N HIS A 367 22.46 14.33 -0.88
CA HIS A 367 23.66 14.98 -1.38
C HIS A 367 24.25 15.99 -0.40
N ALA A 368 23.44 16.71 0.40
CA ALA A 368 23.97 17.59 1.44
C ALA A 368 24.73 16.82 2.54
N PHE A 369 24.25 15.63 2.93
CA PHE A 369 24.97 14.77 3.87
C PHE A 369 26.27 14.22 3.28
N GLU A 370 26.27 13.78 2.03
CA GLU A 370 27.49 13.30 1.36
C GLU A 370 28.51 14.43 1.15
N ALA A 371 28.06 15.68 1.02
CA ALA A 371 28.93 16.85 1.02
C ALA A 371 29.48 17.23 2.41
N ALA A 372 29.01 16.58 3.49
CA ALA A 372 29.20 16.98 4.89
C ALA A 372 28.74 18.43 5.20
N ASP A 373 27.82 18.97 4.39
CA ASP A 373 27.21 20.28 4.61
C ASP A 373 25.94 20.12 5.46
N PHE A 374 26.14 19.92 6.75
CA PHE A 374 25.04 19.75 7.71
C PHE A 374 24.16 20.99 7.84
N SER A 375 24.71 22.18 7.58
CA SER A 375 23.95 23.43 7.62
C SER A 375 22.92 23.48 6.49
N ARG A 376 23.33 23.09 5.27
CA ARG A 376 22.42 22.94 4.14
C ARG A 376 21.42 21.81 4.37
N ALA A 377 21.88 20.64 4.80
CA ALA A 377 21.00 19.50 5.09
C ALA A 377 19.88 19.91 6.05
N ALA A 378 20.24 20.57 7.16
CA ALA A 378 19.29 21.06 8.14
C ALA A 378 18.27 22.05 7.57
N ARG A 379 18.71 23.00 6.73
CA ARG A 379 17.82 23.97 6.06
C ARG A 379 16.82 23.27 5.12
N VAL A 380 17.29 22.34 4.29
CA VAL A 380 16.42 21.61 3.35
C VAL A 380 15.44 20.70 4.10
N ILE A 381 15.88 20.07 5.19
CA ILE A 381 15.00 19.28 6.07
C ILE A 381 13.89 20.17 6.63
N GLU A 382 14.21 21.34 7.19
CA GLU A 382 13.20 22.29 7.71
C GLU A 382 12.16 22.69 6.67
N ALA A 383 12.60 23.00 5.44
CA ALA A 383 11.70 23.35 4.33
C ALA A 383 10.78 22.18 3.90
N THR A 384 11.18 20.94 4.18
CA THR A 384 10.48 19.72 3.74
C THR A 384 9.48 19.21 4.78
N ILE A 385 9.58 19.64 6.04
CA ILE A 385 8.71 19.22 7.15
C ILE A 385 7.21 19.36 6.83
N PRO A 386 6.70 20.47 6.26
CA PRO A 386 5.28 20.59 5.96
C PRO A 386 4.77 19.51 4.98
N GLY A 387 5.60 19.12 4.01
CA GLY A 387 5.30 18.05 3.05
C GLY A 387 5.30 16.67 3.72
N VAL A 388 6.31 16.38 4.53
CA VAL A 388 6.45 15.12 5.27
C VAL A 388 5.31 14.92 6.26
N ARG A 389 4.88 15.99 6.97
CA ARG A 389 3.73 15.95 7.88
C ARG A 389 2.42 15.64 7.14
N LYS A 390 2.24 16.18 5.93
CA LYS A 390 1.06 15.90 5.09
C LYS A 390 1.08 14.46 4.54
N SER A 391 2.25 13.94 4.18
CA SER A 391 2.42 12.59 3.62
C SER A 391 2.63 11.48 4.67
N ARG A 392 2.71 11.83 5.96
CA ARG A 392 2.97 10.93 7.10
C ARG A 392 4.27 10.10 6.97
N GLN A 393 5.30 10.68 6.39
CA GLN A 393 6.61 10.04 6.20
C GLN A 393 7.54 10.25 7.41
N ASP A 394 7.03 10.02 8.62
CA ASP A 394 7.76 10.32 9.87
C ASP A 394 9.09 9.55 9.98
N SER A 395 9.16 8.33 9.45
CA SER A 395 10.39 7.52 9.44
C SER A 395 11.55 8.17 8.69
N THR A 396 11.25 8.87 7.59
CA THR A 396 12.26 9.55 6.77
C THR A 396 12.86 10.73 7.54
N LEU A 397 12.00 11.52 8.19
CA LEU A 397 12.43 12.65 9.02
C LEU A 397 13.27 12.17 10.22
N LEU A 398 12.87 11.08 10.88
CA LEU A 398 13.63 10.49 11.99
C LEU A 398 15.04 10.06 11.53
N GLY A 399 15.14 9.36 10.39
CA GLY A 399 16.42 8.94 9.84
C GLY A 399 17.34 10.12 9.48
N TRP A 400 16.79 11.25 9.07
CA TRP A 400 17.58 12.47 8.82
C TRP A 400 18.04 13.15 10.10
N LEU A 401 17.16 13.26 11.11
CA LEU A 401 17.51 13.86 12.41
C LEU A 401 18.63 13.09 13.10
N ASP A 402 18.66 11.76 12.99
CA ASP A 402 19.71 10.92 13.58
C ASP A 402 21.09 11.08 12.92
N ARG A 403 21.13 11.55 11.67
CA ARG A 403 22.39 11.82 10.93
C ARG A 403 22.95 13.21 11.17
N LEU A 404 22.16 14.15 11.69
CA LEU A 404 22.59 15.52 11.94
C LEU A 404 23.41 15.64 13.24
N PRO A 405 24.50 16.42 13.26
CA PRO A 405 25.20 16.72 14.50
C PRO A 405 24.29 17.44 15.52
N PRO A 406 24.36 17.10 16.83
CA PRO A 406 23.56 17.76 17.87
C PRO A 406 23.71 19.29 17.88
N GLU A 407 24.90 19.80 17.58
CA GLU A 407 25.20 21.22 17.51
C GLU A 407 24.39 21.94 16.42
N THR A 408 24.13 21.25 15.30
CA THR A 408 23.33 21.80 14.19
C THR A 408 21.84 21.83 14.57
N ILE A 409 21.35 20.77 15.22
CA ILE A 409 19.97 20.69 15.71
C ILE A 409 19.72 21.75 16.78
N ASN A 410 20.63 21.89 17.74
CA ASN A 410 20.48 22.80 18.90
C ASN A 410 20.56 24.28 18.54
N ARG A 411 20.92 24.65 17.31
CA ARG A 411 20.87 26.04 16.81
C ARG A 411 19.61 26.32 15.99
N ARG A 412 18.76 25.30 15.76
CA ARG A 412 17.58 25.35 14.91
C ARG A 412 16.35 24.93 15.70
N PRO A 413 15.50 25.87 16.15
CA PRO A 413 14.36 25.56 17.03
C PRO A 413 13.37 24.60 16.38
N VAL A 414 13.14 24.68 15.05
CA VAL A 414 12.25 23.74 14.33
C VAL A 414 12.76 22.31 14.49
N LEU A 415 14.02 22.04 14.12
CA LEU A 415 14.61 20.70 14.27
C LEU A 415 14.68 20.23 15.72
N THR A 416 14.91 21.14 16.67
CA THR A 416 14.89 20.82 18.11
C THR A 416 13.52 20.30 18.55
N VAL A 417 12.43 20.95 18.13
CA VAL A 417 11.06 20.51 18.44
C VAL A 417 10.73 19.17 17.79
N PHE A 418 11.11 18.94 16.53
CA PHE A 418 10.90 17.64 15.88
C PHE A 418 11.80 16.53 16.45
N SER A 419 12.97 16.84 16.98
CA SER A 419 13.77 15.91 17.79
C SER A 419 13.06 15.57 19.13
N ALA A 420 12.27 16.50 19.69
CA ALA A 420 11.44 16.22 20.86
C ALA A 420 10.26 15.29 20.52
N TRP A 421 9.65 15.44 19.34
CA TRP A 421 8.67 14.48 18.81
C TRP A 421 9.26 13.08 18.65
N SER A 422 10.47 12.98 18.06
CA SER A 422 11.20 11.71 17.96
C SER A 422 11.36 11.03 19.32
N SER A 423 11.78 11.78 20.33
CA SER A 423 11.88 11.29 21.70
C SER A 423 10.55 10.77 22.25
N LEU A 424 9.43 11.45 21.96
CA LEU A 424 8.10 11.04 22.40
C LEU A 424 7.67 9.73 21.73
N VAL A 425 7.86 9.58 20.43
CA VAL A 425 7.53 8.35 19.65
C VAL A 425 8.33 7.15 20.15
N HIS A 426 9.60 7.35 20.52
CA HIS A 426 10.45 6.30 21.08
C HIS A 426 10.24 6.07 22.60
N GLY A 427 9.26 6.74 23.22
CA GLY A 427 8.92 6.59 24.64
C GLY A 427 9.88 7.27 25.63
N ALA A 428 10.83 8.07 25.15
CA ALA A 428 11.78 8.83 25.96
C ALA A 428 11.17 10.16 26.48
N VAL A 429 10.00 10.07 27.12
CA VAL A 429 9.16 11.21 27.57
C VAL A 429 9.96 12.24 28.40
N GLY A 430 10.86 11.79 29.28
CA GLY A 430 11.67 12.67 30.13
C GLY A 430 12.66 13.57 29.37
N SER A 431 12.97 13.25 28.11
CA SER A 431 13.86 14.06 27.26
C SER A 431 13.13 15.11 26.41
N VAL A 432 11.80 15.11 26.41
CA VAL A 432 10.97 15.99 25.57
C VAL A 432 10.98 17.42 26.08
N GLU A 433 10.61 17.64 27.36
CA GLU A 433 10.50 18.99 27.93
C GLU A 433 11.81 19.81 27.85
N PRO A 434 13.00 19.26 28.15
CA PRO A 434 14.25 20.03 28.01
C PRO A 434 14.49 20.52 26.57
N LYS A 435 14.13 19.72 25.56
CA LYS A 435 14.26 20.11 24.15
C LYS A 435 13.25 21.20 23.78
N LEU A 436 12.01 21.09 24.24
CA LEU A 436 10.98 22.11 24.00
C LEU A 436 11.36 23.44 24.65
N ALA A 437 11.80 23.42 25.92
CA ALA A 437 12.25 24.62 26.62
C ALA A 437 13.47 25.27 25.94
N HIS A 438 14.40 24.47 25.40
CA HIS A 438 15.53 24.99 24.62
C HIS A 438 15.06 25.68 23.33
N ALA A 439 14.11 25.09 22.61
CA ALA A 439 13.54 25.71 21.41
C ALA A 439 12.83 27.03 21.72
N GLU A 440 12.08 27.12 22.83
CA GLU A 440 11.45 28.39 23.28
C GLU A 440 12.49 29.47 23.59
N GLN A 441 13.59 29.10 24.25
CA GLN A 441 14.68 30.03 24.55
C GLN A 441 15.32 30.57 23.26
N LEU A 442 15.54 29.72 22.26
CA LEU A 442 16.07 30.14 20.95
C LEU A 442 15.11 31.08 20.22
N LEU A 443 13.80 30.81 20.24
CA LEU A 443 12.79 31.67 19.62
C LEU A 443 12.73 33.06 20.28
N ALA A 444 12.95 33.14 21.59
CA ALA A 444 12.91 34.40 22.33
C ALA A 444 14.23 35.19 22.29
N ALA A 445 15.34 34.54 21.93
CA ALA A 445 16.67 35.12 21.96
C ALA A 445 17.01 35.87 20.67
N PHE A 446 17.59 37.07 20.82
CA PHE A 446 18.15 37.88 19.74
C PHE A 446 19.62 38.16 20.02
N GLY A 447 20.45 38.16 18.99
CA GLY A 447 21.85 38.57 19.04
C GLY A 447 22.02 40.08 19.26
N ASP A 448 23.24 40.49 19.55
CA ASP A 448 23.61 41.91 19.74
C ASP A 448 23.39 42.76 18.46
N ASP A 449 23.31 42.11 17.30
CA ASP A 449 23.00 42.68 15.99
C ASP A 449 21.50 42.78 15.70
N GLY A 450 20.65 42.35 16.63
CA GLY A 450 19.19 42.33 16.51
C GLY A 450 18.64 41.18 15.66
N MET A 451 19.50 40.25 15.21
CA MET A 451 19.07 39.06 14.47
C MET A 451 18.62 37.95 15.42
N PRO A 452 17.74 37.03 15.00
CA PRO A 452 17.38 35.87 15.82
C PRO A 452 18.63 35.05 16.19
N ALA A 453 18.69 34.54 17.42
CA ALA A 453 19.84 33.75 17.89
C ALA A 453 19.85 32.30 17.34
N HIS A 454 19.11 32.03 16.26
CA HIS A 454 18.94 30.72 15.65
C HIS A 454 19.18 30.74 14.14
N ASP A 455 19.45 29.58 13.56
CA ASP A 455 19.80 29.45 12.13
C ASP A 455 18.61 29.07 11.23
N SER A 456 17.41 28.85 11.80
CA SER A 456 16.20 28.52 11.04
C SER A 456 15.70 29.71 10.20
N GLU A 457 15.31 29.43 8.95
CA GLU A 457 14.78 30.45 8.05
C GLU A 457 13.31 30.79 8.35
N PRO A 458 12.86 32.02 8.07
CA PRO A 458 11.45 32.40 8.21
C PRO A 458 10.56 31.46 7.39
N SER A 459 9.63 30.79 8.06
CA SER A 459 8.69 29.85 7.46
C SER A 459 7.41 29.77 8.30
N ASP A 460 6.33 29.29 7.70
CA ASP A 460 5.07 29.04 8.42
C ASP A 460 5.29 28.05 9.58
N GLU A 461 6.17 27.06 9.40
CA GLU A 461 6.52 26.10 10.44
C GLU A 461 7.20 26.77 11.65
N LEU A 462 8.18 27.65 11.40
CA LEU A 462 8.82 28.43 12.45
C LEU A 462 7.81 29.36 13.17
N ALA A 463 6.90 29.99 12.42
CA ALA A 463 5.86 30.85 12.99
C ALA A 463 4.85 30.07 13.85
N SER A 464 4.50 28.84 13.45
CA SER A 464 3.59 27.95 14.20
C SER A 464 4.25 27.23 15.38
N LEU A 465 5.57 27.33 15.53
CA LEU A 465 6.34 26.55 16.51
C LEU A 465 5.87 26.72 17.97
N PRO A 466 5.46 27.91 18.45
CA PRO A 466 4.87 28.06 19.78
C PRO A 466 3.62 27.18 19.99
N VAL A 467 2.77 27.05 18.96
CA VAL A 467 1.60 26.15 19.00
C VAL A 467 2.07 24.71 19.09
N THR A 468 2.98 24.29 18.23
CA THR A 468 3.53 22.92 18.20
C THR A 468 4.17 22.52 19.54
N ILE A 469 4.87 23.44 20.21
CA ILE A 469 5.45 23.22 21.54
C ILE A 469 4.37 22.90 22.57
N GLU A 470 3.30 23.70 22.64
CA GLU A 470 2.19 23.45 23.56
C GLU A 470 1.45 22.14 23.21
N LEU A 471 1.28 21.81 21.93
CA LEU A 471 0.70 20.52 21.52
C LEU A 471 1.56 19.33 21.98
N TYR A 472 2.88 19.41 21.90
CA TYR A 472 3.77 18.35 22.36
C TYR A 472 3.81 18.24 23.88
N ARG A 473 3.70 19.36 24.62
CA ARG A 473 3.50 19.32 26.08
C ARG A 473 2.18 18.64 26.46
N ALA A 474 1.11 18.93 25.74
CA ALA A 474 -0.16 18.23 25.92
C ALA A 474 -0.04 16.72 25.62
N ALA A 475 0.73 16.33 24.59
CA ALA A 475 1.00 14.92 24.29
C ALA A 475 1.87 14.24 25.38
N VAL A 476 2.84 14.94 25.96
CA VAL A 476 3.63 14.47 27.12
C VAL A 476 2.73 14.28 28.35
N ALA A 477 1.83 15.23 28.62
CA ALA A 477 0.85 15.14 29.70
C ALA A 477 -0.05 13.91 29.48
N MET A 478 -0.48 13.65 28.24
CA MET A 478 -1.24 12.45 27.89
C MET A 478 -0.46 11.16 28.16
N ALA A 479 0.80 11.09 27.72
CA ALA A 479 1.65 9.93 27.96
C ALA A 479 1.89 9.68 29.47
N SER A 480 1.86 10.75 30.28
CA SER A 480 2.04 10.70 31.73
C SER A 480 0.73 10.54 32.51
N GLY A 481 -0.43 10.53 31.83
CA GLY A 481 -1.76 10.44 32.46
C GLY A 481 -2.23 11.73 33.16
N ASP A 482 -1.56 12.86 32.95
CA ASP A 482 -1.91 14.16 33.52
C ASP A 482 -3.03 14.86 32.72
N GLN A 483 -4.28 14.58 33.08
CA GLN A 483 -5.46 15.16 32.43
C GLN A 483 -5.53 16.68 32.53
N ALA A 484 -5.08 17.26 33.64
CA ALA A 484 -5.08 18.71 33.83
C ALA A 484 -4.04 19.39 32.93
N GLY A 485 -2.87 18.75 32.78
CA GLY A 485 -1.82 19.15 31.84
C GLY A 485 -2.30 19.15 30.39
N ILE A 486 -3.02 18.11 29.95
CA ILE A 486 -3.57 18.06 28.57
C ILE A 486 -4.47 19.27 28.32
N LYS A 487 -5.44 19.54 29.21
CA LYS A 487 -6.36 20.67 29.05
C LYS A 487 -5.63 22.01 29.04
N THR A 488 -4.66 22.18 29.96
CA THR A 488 -3.90 23.43 30.10
C THR A 488 -3.09 23.74 28.84
N HIS A 489 -2.32 22.78 28.35
CA HIS A 489 -1.44 22.98 27.20
C HIS A 489 -2.22 23.05 25.89
N ALA A 490 -3.25 22.22 25.71
CA ALA A 490 -4.09 22.28 24.53
C ALA A 490 -4.86 23.62 24.43
N GLN A 491 -5.35 24.16 25.56
CA GLN A 491 -5.99 25.48 25.57
C GLN A 491 -5.00 26.59 25.22
N ARG A 492 -3.79 26.58 25.79
CA ARG A 492 -2.74 27.54 25.45
C ARG A 492 -2.38 27.50 23.96
N GLY A 493 -2.23 26.30 23.40
CA GLY A 493 -2.02 26.11 21.97
C GLY A 493 -3.13 26.75 21.12
N LEU A 494 -4.39 26.63 21.53
CA LEU A 494 -5.53 27.25 20.85
C LEU A 494 -5.55 28.78 20.98
N ASP A 495 -5.14 29.31 22.14
CA ASP A 495 -5.11 30.74 22.44
C ASP A 495 -4.00 31.48 21.65
N ILE A 496 -2.86 30.82 21.43
CA ILE A 496 -1.72 31.38 20.68
C ILE A 496 -1.81 31.12 19.17
N ALA A 497 -2.56 30.11 18.73
CA ALA A 497 -2.67 29.77 17.31
C ALA A 497 -3.33 30.88 16.49
N ALA A 498 -2.67 31.26 15.40
CA ALA A 498 -3.18 32.25 14.46
C ALA A 498 -4.53 31.79 13.83
N PRO A 499 -5.42 32.70 13.42
CA PRO A 499 -6.74 32.34 12.87
C PRO A 499 -6.69 31.40 11.66
N ASP A 500 -5.61 31.47 10.88
CA ASP A 500 -5.31 30.70 9.68
C ASP A 500 -4.46 29.44 9.94
N ASP A 501 -3.93 29.24 11.15
CA ASP A 501 -3.27 27.99 11.57
C ASP A 501 -4.30 26.89 11.85
N HIS A 502 -4.96 26.44 10.79
CA HIS A 502 -6.02 25.45 10.87
C HIS A 502 -5.52 24.07 11.36
N LEU A 503 -4.26 23.72 11.13
CA LEU A 503 -3.67 22.46 11.63
C LEU A 503 -3.45 22.52 13.14
N GLY A 504 -2.78 23.57 13.63
CA GLY A 504 -2.52 23.73 15.06
C GLY A 504 -3.80 23.86 15.88
N ARG A 505 -4.76 24.66 15.40
CA ARG A 505 -6.09 24.79 16.02
C ARG A 505 -6.86 23.47 16.03
N GLY A 506 -6.79 22.71 14.93
CA GLY A 506 -7.43 21.41 14.82
C GLY A 506 -6.88 20.40 15.83
N ALA A 507 -5.55 20.32 15.94
CA ALA A 507 -4.87 19.45 16.88
C ALA A 507 -5.16 19.84 18.35
N ALA A 508 -5.09 21.14 18.67
CA ALA A 508 -5.40 21.65 20.02
C ALA A 508 -6.82 21.30 20.44
N ALA A 509 -7.80 21.54 19.56
CA ALA A 509 -9.20 21.20 19.82
C ALA A 509 -9.40 19.68 19.99
N GLY A 510 -8.71 18.86 19.18
CA GLY A 510 -8.75 17.40 19.33
C GLY A 510 -8.23 16.92 20.69
N LEU A 511 -7.12 17.49 21.17
CA LEU A 511 -6.54 17.17 22.49
C LEU A 511 -7.47 17.59 23.65
N LEU A 512 -8.11 18.76 23.55
CA LEU A 512 -9.15 19.18 24.49
C LEU A 512 -10.34 18.20 24.48
N GLY A 513 -10.71 17.73 23.29
CA GLY A 513 -11.74 16.71 23.09
C GLY A 513 -11.39 15.40 23.79
N LEU A 514 -10.16 14.90 23.63
CA LEU A 514 -9.68 13.68 24.29
C LEU A 514 -9.68 13.81 25.81
N ALA A 515 -9.22 14.93 26.36
CA ALA A 515 -9.23 15.17 27.81
C ALA A 515 -10.66 15.24 28.38
N SER A 516 -11.57 15.89 27.65
CA SER A 516 -12.98 15.98 28.02
C SER A 516 -13.68 14.62 27.93
N TRP A 517 -13.32 13.81 26.93
CA TRP A 517 -13.81 12.45 26.81
C TRP A 517 -13.34 11.58 27.98
N ALA A 518 -12.05 11.64 28.33
CA ALA A 518 -11.49 10.88 29.43
C ALA A 518 -12.09 11.27 30.80
N SER A 519 -12.45 12.53 31.00
CA SER A 519 -13.11 13.01 32.24
C SER A 519 -14.63 12.75 32.26
N GLY A 520 -15.23 12.30 31.16
CA GLY A 520 -16.67 12.05 31.05
C GLY A 520 -17.52 13.28 30.72
N GLU A 521 -16.90 14.41 30.39
CA GLU A 521 -17.54 15.64 29.91
C GLU A 521 -17.86 15.53 28.40
N LEU A 522 -18.67 14.53 28.03
CA LEU A 522 -18.85 14.10 26.63
C LEU A 522 -19.39 15.20 25.72
N SER A 523 -20.28 16.07 26.20
CA SER A 523 -20.81 17.18 25.40
C SER A 523 -19.72 18.20 25.03
N ALA A 524 -18.80 18.49 25.96
CA ALA A 524 -17.64 19.33 25.69
C ALA A 524 -16.66 18.62 24.73
N GLY A 525 -16.47 17.31 24.90
CA GLY A 525 -15.68 16.48 23.99
C GLY A 525 -16.19 16.51 22.54
N VAL A 526 -17.50 16.35 22.34
CA VAL A 526 -18.15 16.45 21.02
C VAL A 526 -17.90 17.82 20.40
N ALA A 527 -18.19 18.91 21.12
CA ALA A 527 -17.98 20.26 20.59
C ALA A 527 -16.51 20.53 20.21
N ALA A 528 -15.56 20.03 21.00
CA ALA A 528 -14.14 20.17 20.72
C ALA A 528 -13.71 19.37 19.46
N PHE A 529 -14.22 18.16 19.26
CA PHE A 529 -13.95 17.39 18.05
C PHE A 529 -14.68 17.92 16.81
N GLU A 530 -15.86 18.51 16.94
CA GLU A 530 -16.52 19.24 15.85
C GLU A 530 -15.67 20.44 15.41
N ALA A 531 -15.13 21.20 16.37
CA ALA A 531 -14.20 22.30 16.09
C ALA A 531 -12.91 21.79 15.44
N SER A 532 -12.36 20.66 15.91
CA SER A 532 -11.20 20.00 15.31
C SER A 532 -11.46 19.61 13.86
N SER A 533 -12.57 18.92 13.61
CA SER A 533 -13.03 18.48 12.28
C SER A 533 -13.20 19.66 11.31
N ALA A 534 -13.83 20.74 11.76
CA ALA A 534 -14.01 21.95 10.95
C ALA A 534 -12.67 22.66 10.64
N SER A 535 -11.70 22.60 11.54
CA SER A 535 -10.36 23.15 11.31
C SER A 535 -9.56 22.28 10.33
N LEU A 536 -9.56 20.96 10.51
CA LEU A 536 -8.86 20.02 9.62
C LEU A 536 -9.37 20.09 8.17
N ARG A 537 -10.69 20.25 7.96
CA ARG A 537 -11.24 20.50 6.62
C ARG A 537 -10.68 21.76 5.98
N ARG A 538 -10.59 22.86 6.72
CA ARG A 538 -9.99 24.11 6.21
C ARG A 538 -8.50 23.99 5.93
N ALA A 539 -7.81 23.10 6.63
CA ALA A 539 -6.41 22.76 6.36
C ALA A 539 -6.22 21.82 5.14
N GLY A 540 -7.30 21.36 4.51
CA GLY A 540 -7.25 20.38 3.42
C GLY A 540 -6.94 18.95 3.85
N ASN A 541 -7.02 18.65 5.16
CA ASN A 541 -6.76 17.32 5.71
C ASN A 541 -8.07 16.54 5.89
N LEU A 542 -8.67 16.14 4.77
CA LEU A 542 -9.98 15.50 4.73
C LEU A 542 -9.99 14.13 5.44
N THR A 543 -8.92 13.34 5.28
CA THR A 543 -8.78 12.02 5.92
C THR A 543 -8.94 12.12 7.44
N ASP A 544 -8.20 13.01 8.09
CA ASP A 544 -8.27 13.17 9.55
C ASP A 544 -9.60 13.77 9.99
N ALA A 545 -10.14 14.71 9.20
CA ALA A 545 -11.45 15.29 9.46
C ALA A 545 -12.55 14.22 9.45
N LEU A 546 -12.55 13.31 8.47
CA LEU A 546 -13.52 12.20 8.40
C LEU A 546 -13.36 11.25 9.59
N SER A 547 -12.12 10.91 9.98
CA SER A 547 -11.84 10.05 11.13
C SER A 547 -12.35 10.61 12.46
N THR A 548 -12.45 11.94 12.62
CA THR A 548 -13.05 12.53 13.84
C THR A 548 -14.51 12.11 14.07
N THR A 549 -15.24 11.75 13.02
CA THR A 549 -16.64 11.30 13.09
C THR A 549 -16.81 10.07 13.98
N LEU A 550 -15.83 9.15 13.95
CA LEU A 550 -15.83 7.95 14.79
C LEU A 550 -15.74 8.32 16.27
N VAL A 551 -14.85 9.25 16.59
CA VAL A 551 -14.60 9.71 17.96
C VAL A 551 -15.80 10.48 18.50
N ILE A 552 -16.41 11.34 17.68
CA ILE A 552 -17.66 12.03 18.00
C ILE A 552 -18.77 11.01 18.28
N SER A 553 -18.90 9.99 17.44
CA SER A 553 -19.91 8.93 17.56
C SER A 553 -19.75 8.12 18.85
N ASP A 554 -18.53 7.75 19.22
CA ASP A 554 -18.21 7.04 20.46
C ASP A 554 -18.62 7.84 21.72
N MET A 555 -18.72 9.17 21.63
CA MET A 555 -19.24 10.04 22.69
C MET A 555 -20.75 10.31 22.59
N LEU A 556 -21.31 10.41 21.38
CA LEU A 556 -22.75 10.63 21.18
C LEU A 556 -23.59 9.42 21.64
N MET A 557 -23.06 8.21 21.51
CA MET A 557 -23.76 6.98 21.89
C MET A 557 -24.08 6.93 23.41
N PRO A 558 -23.14 7.14 24.34
CA PRO A 558 -23.45 7.28 25.77
C PRO A 558 -24.28 8.52 26.13
N LEU A 559 -24.23 9.59 25.33
CA LEU A 559 -25.15 10.74 25.47
C LEU A 559 -26.59 10.40 25.07
N GLY A 560 -26.81 9.25 24.41
CA GLY A 560 -28.12 8.81 23.95
C GLY A 560 -28.59 9.52 22.67
N ARG A 561 -27.68 10.11 21.90
CA ARG A 561 -27.99 10.86 20.67
C ARG A 561 -27.79 9.99 19.42
N LEU A 562 -28.58 8.93 19.30
CA LEU A 562 -28.46 7.92 18.24
C LEU A 562 -28.78 8.51 16.85
N GLY A 563 -29.78 9.40 16.77
CA GLY A 563 -30.14 10.08 15.53
C GLY A 563 -29.00 10.96 15.00
N ASP A 564 -28.38 11.73 15.87
CA ASP A 564 -27.24 12.60 15.51
C ASP A 564 -26.01 11.79 15.09
N THR A 565 -25.81 10.62 15.73
CA THR A 565 -24.72 9.70 15.38
C THR A 565 -24.90 9.15 13.96
N GLN A 566 -26.12 8.73 13.61
CA GLN A 566 -26.45 8.27 12.27
C GLN A 566 -26.22 9.37 11.23
N ALA A 567 -26.75 10.57 11.47
CA ALA A 567 -26.62 11.69 10.56
C ALA A 567 -25.15 12.08 10.33
N ALA A 568 -24.31 12.02 11.37
CA ALA A 568 -22.88 12.29 11.26
C ALA A 568 -22.17 11.27 10.34
N PHE A 569 -22.45 9.97 10.50
CA PHE A 569 -21.89 8.94 9.61
C PHE A 569 -22.36 9.08 8.17
N GLU A 570 -23.65 9.30 7.94
CA GLU A 570 -24.21 9.48 6.59
C GLU A 570 -23.62 10.70 5.90
N SER A 571 -23.49 11.82 6.60
CA SER A 571 -22.86 13.04 6.07
C SER A 571 -21.38 12.83 5.74
N ALA A 572 -20.63 12.14 6.60
CA ALA A 572 -19.21 11.87 6.38
C ALA A 572 -18.97 10.89 5.21
N LEU A 573 -19.83 9.88 5.06
CA LEU A 573 -19.80 8.97 3.92
C LEU A 573 -20.11 9.72 2.61
N ALA A 574 -21.12 10.58 2.60
CA ALA A 574 -21.45 11.40 1.41
C ALA A 574 -20.26 12.29 1.00
N GLU A 575 -19.64 12.99 1.95
CA GLU A 575 -18.47 13.84 1.72
C GLU A 575 -17.27 13.03 1.16
N SER A 576 -17.06 11.82 1.67
CA SER A 576 -16.00 10.92 1.20
C SER A 576 -16.20 10.51 -0.27
N PHE A 577 -17.42 10.17 -0.67
CA PHE A 577 -17.74 9.83 -2.06
C PHE A 577 -17.58 11.03 -3.01
N GLU A 578 -17.99 12.23 -2.61
CA GLU A 578 -17.84 13.44 -3.43
C GLU A 578 -16.37 13.74 -3.76
N HIS A 579 -15.49 13.59 -2.77
CA HIS A 579 -14.06 13.87 -2.91
C HIS A 579 -13.25 12.68 -3.43
N HIS A 580 -13.92 11.60 -3.87
CA HIS A 580 -13.29 10.35 -4.34
C HIS A 580 -12.26 9.81 -3.35
N SER A 581 -12.52 9.99 -2.04
CA SER A 581 -11.65 9.52 -0.98
C SER A 581 -11.90 8.02 -0.76
N SER A 582 -11.11 7.20 -1.43
CA SER A 582 -11.08 5.75 -1.20
C SER A 582 -10.00 5.41 -0.17
N GLY A 583 -10.35 4.72 0.91
CA GLY A 583 -9.37 4.25 1.88
C GLY A 583 -9.95 3.92 3.25
N GLN A 584 -9.05 3.83 4.23
CA GLN A 584 -9.36 3.41 5.60
C GLN A 584 -10.49 4.22 6.27
N PRO A 585 -10.51 5.58 6.24
CA PRO A 585 -11.55 6.32 6.95
C PRO A 585 -12.95 5.97 6.47
N THR A 586 -13.14 5.79 5.16
CA THR A 586 -14.42 5.39 4.57
C THR A 586 -14.84 4.00 5.05
N ALA A 587 -13.90 3.07 5.13
CA ALA A 587 -14.17 1.72 5.65
C ALA A 587 -14.57 1.76 7.14
N ASP A 588 -13.91 2.59 7.96
CA ASP A 588 -14.25 2.77 9.37
C ASP A 588 -15.63 3.42 9.56
N LEU A 589 -15.99 4.41 8.73
CA LEU A 589 -17.31 5.05 8.75
C LEU A 589 -18.43 4.04 8.49
N HIS A 590 -18.25 3.15 7.51
CA HIS A 590 -19.19 2.06 7.25
C HIS A 590 -19.34 1.11 8.45
N ALA A 591 -18.24 0.72 9.09
CA ALA A 591 -18.28 -0.13 10.29
C ALA A 591 -18.99 0.56 11.47
N GLY A 592 -18.76 1.87 11.66
CA GLY A 592 -19.44 2.67 12.68
C GLY A 592 -20.94 2.81 12.44
N LEU A 593 -21.36 3.08 11.20
CA LEU A 593 -22.78 3.14 10.82
C LEU A 593 -23.49 1.81 11.05
N ALA A 594 -22.80 0.68 10.84
CA ALA A 594 -23.34 -0.64 11.13
C ALA A 594 -23.70 -0.84 12.61
N GLU A 595 -22.91 -0.30 13.56
CA GLU A 595 -23.26 -0.37 14.99
C GLU A 595 -24.54 0.41 15.31
N VAL A 596 -24.75 1.56 14.66
CA VAL A 596 -25.95 2.39 14.83
C VAL A 596 -27.19 1.70 14.25
N LEU A 597 -27.10 1.18 13.02
CA LEU A 597 -28.16 0.40 12.38
C LEU A 597 -28.49 -0.85 13.20
N ARG A 598 -27.47 -1.50 13.77
CA ARG A 598 -27.67 -2.60 14.70
C ARG A 598 -28.50 -2.15 15.89
N GLU A 599 -28.18 -1.05 16.57
CA GLU A 599 -28.98 -0.55 17.71
C GLU A 599 -30.45 -0.27 17.39
N ARG A 600 -30.75 0.12 16.14
CA ARG A 600 -32.12 0.25 15.60
C ARG A 600 -32.79 -1.09 15.22
N ASN A 601 -32.07 -2.20 15.33
CA ASN A 601 -32.46 -3.55 14.90
C ASN A 601 -32.58 -3.70 13.37
N GLU A 602 -31.89 -2.88 12.60
CA GLU A 602 -31.81 -2.94 11.12
C GLU A 602 -30.64 -3.82 10.67
N LEU A 603 -30.69 -5.10 11.05
CA LEU A 603 -29.54 -6.02 10.94
C LEU A 603 -29.08 -6.29 9.50
N PHE A 604 -30.00 -6.30 8.54
CA PHE A 604 -29.68 -6.48 7.13
C PHE A 604 -28.84 -5.31 6.60
N ALA A 605 -29.31 -4.08 6.82
CA ALA A 605 -28.59 -2.87 6.44
C ALA A 605 -27.24 -2.77 7.16
N ALA A 606 -27.17 -3.11 8.46
CA ALA A 606 -25.91 -3.18 9.20
C ALA A 606 -24.91 -4.16 8.56
N THR A 607 -25.39 -5.31 8.08
CA THR A 607 -24.55 -6.31 7.40
C THR A 607 -24.06 -5.80 6.05
N GLU A 608 -24.90 -5.09 5.28
CA GLU A 608 -24.48 -4.45 4.01
C GLU A 608 -23.40 -3.40 4.23
N GLN A 609 -23.52 -2.57 5.28
CA GLN A 609 -22.47 -1.60 5.63
C GLN A 609 -21.16 -2.30 6.00
N LEU A 610 -21.19 -3.40 6.76
CA LEU A 610 -19.99 -4.17 7.08
C LEU A 610 -19.36 -4.84 5.86
N ALA A 611 -20.15 -5.26 4.88
CA ALA A 611 -19.65 -5.78 3.61
C ALA A 611 -18.97 -4.68 2.78
N ALA A 612 -19.54 -3.47 2.74
CA ALA A 612 -18.90 -2.31 2.11
C ALA A 612 -17.59 -1.94 2.81
N SER A 613 -17.56 -1.96 4.14
CA SER A 613 -16.35 -1.75 4.94
C SER A 613 -15.24 -2.76 4.61
N ASP A 614 -15.58 -4.06 4.51
CA ASP A 614 -14.61 -5.13 4.23
C ASP A 614 -14.07 -5.03 2.79
N ALA A 615 -14.92 -4.73 1.82
CA ALA A 615 -14.52 -4.53 0.42
C ALA A 615 -13.54 -3.36 0.23
N LEU A 616 -13.69 -2.30 1.03
CA LEU A 616 -12.74 -1.18 1.05
C LEU A 616 -11.47 -1.48 1.87
N GLY A 617 -11.55 -2.44 2.80
CA GLY A 617 -10.47 -2.83 3.71
C GLY A 617 -9.36 -3.67 3.08
N GLU A 618 -9.61 -4.40 1.98
CA GLU A 618 -8.58 -5.23 1.30
C GLU A 618 -7.36 -4.41 0.81
N GLY A 619 -7.50 -3.10 0.61
CA GLY A 619 -6.41 -2.18 0.24
C GLY A 619 -5.77 -1.40 1.40
N ALA A 620 -6.32 -1.48 2.62
CA ALA A 620 -5.97 -0.62 3.75
C ALA A 620 -5.62 -1.46 5.00
N PHE A 621 -4.48 -2.14 4.99
CA PHE A 621 -4.00 -2.92 6.13
C PHE A 621 -3.50 -2.02 7.28
N SER A 622 -4.41 -1.50 8.10
CA SER A 622 -4.10 -0.96 9.42
C SER A 622 -4.80 -1.79 10.52
N HIS A 623 -4.15 -1.95 11.67
CA HIS A 623 -4.64 -2.79 12.76
C HIS A 623 -5.91 -2.21 13.42
N GLU A 624 -6.07 -0.88 13.38
CA GLU A 624 -7.17 -0.16 14.04
C GLU A 624 -8.52 -0.36 13.34
N HIS A 625 -8.55 -0.33 12.00
CA HIS A 625 -9.76 -0.62 11.21
C HIS A 625 -10.26 -2.04 11.45
N ARG A 626 -9.34 -3.03 11.40
CA ARG A 626 -9.72 -4.44 11.53
C ARG A 626 -10.34 -4.74 12.89
N TYR A 627 -9.83 -4.12 13.95
CA TYR A 627 -10.43 -4.18 15.28
C TYR A 627 -11.90 -3.72 15.30
N ARG A 628 -12.19 -2.52 14.75
CA ARG A 628 -13.55 -1.94 14.76
C ARG A 628 -14.53 -2.78 13.96
N TRP A 629 -14.13 -3.29 12.80
CA TRP A 629 -14.96 -4.18 11.99
C TRP A 629 -15.36 -5.44 12.76
N PHE A 630 -14.40 -6.10 13.43
CA PHE A 630 -14.68 -7.30 14.21
C PHE A 630 -15.65 -7.03 15.37
N VAL A 631 -15.50 -5.90 16.05
CA VAL A 631 -16.39 -5.48 17.13
C VAL A 631 -17.82 -5.24 16.63
N ALA A 632 -17.98 -4.53 15.51
CA ALA A 632 -19.28 -4.25 14.92
C ALA A 632 -19.96 -5.53 14.40
N MET A 633 -19.22 -6.39 13.69
CA MET A 633 -19.71 -7.69 13.22
C MET A 633 -20.07 -8.62 14.38
N ALA A 634 -19.29 -8.63 15.47
CA ALA A 634 -19.63 -9.38 16.68
C ALA A 634 -20.97 -8.93 17.25
N GLY A 635 -21.24 -7.62 17.27
CA GLY A 635 -22.54 -7.08 17.65
C GLY A 635 -23.68 -7.58 16.76
N VAL A 636 -23.47 -7.63 15.43
CA VAL A 636 -24.46 -8.15 14.47
C VAL A 636 -24.68 -9.64 14.64
N ARG A 637 -23.66 -10.45 14.97
CA ARG A 637 -23.82 -11.88 15.33
C ARG A 637 -24.50 -12.06 16.70
N GLN A 638 -24.24 -11.12 17.62
CA GLN A 638 -24.97 -10.77 18.85
C GLN A 638 -26.49 -11.02 18.71
N ALA A 639 -27.12 -9.99 18.15
CA ALA A 639 -27.83 -10.17 16.90
C ALA A 639 -29.13 -10.99 16.86
N GLU A 640 -29.45 -11.67 15.76
CA GLU A 640 -28.94 -12.94 15.20
C GLU A 640 -28.85 -14.15 16.14
N GLY A 641 -28.42 -14.00 17.40
CA GLY A 641 -28.33 -15.12 18.35
C GLY A 641 -27.16 -16.08 18.11
N ARG A 642 -26.21 -15.73 17.22
CA ARG A 642 -25.02 -16.53 16.91
C ARG A 642 -23.90 -16.23 17.91
N LEU A 643 -24.12 -16.58 19.18
CA LEU A 643 -23.29 -16.15 20.30
C LEU A 643 -21.83 -16.64 20.21
N ASP A 644 -21.59 -17.87 19.77
CA ASP A 644 -20.23 -18.42 19.62
C ASP A 644 -19.45 -17.65 18.54
N ALA A 645 -20.07 -17.40 17.39
CA ALA A 645 -19.46 -16.60 16.33
C ALA A 645 -19.18 -15.17 16.78
N ALA A 646 -20.08 -14.56 17.57
CA ALA A 646 -19.86 -13.24 18.15
C ALA A 646 -18.65 -13.23 19.11
N PHE A 647 -18.51 -14.25 19.94
CA PHE A 647 -17.38 -14.40 20.87
C PHE A 647 -16.04 -14.59 20.13
N ASP A 648 -16.02 -15.39 19.06
CA ASP A 648 -14.83 -15.62 18.24
C ASP A 648 -14.38 -14.35 17.52
N LEU A 649 -15.33 -13.54 17.02
CA LEU A 649 -15.05 -12.24 16.41
C LEU A 649 -14.45 -11.25 17.43
N LEU A 650 -14.97 -11.19 18.67
CA LEU A 650 -14.36 -10.37 19.72
C LEU A 650 -12.96 -10.86 20.11
N THR A 651 -12.72 -12.18 20.06
CA THR A 651 -11.39 -12.75 20.30
C THR A 651 -10.41 -12.37 19.19
N GLN A 652 -10.87 -12.31 17.94
CA GLN A 652 -10.07 -11.76 16.84
C GLN A 652 -9.84 -10.25 17.02
N ALA A 653 -10.85 -9.50 17.45
CA ALA A 653 -10.72 -8.07 17.74
C ALA A 653 -9.60 -7.78 18.76
N GLU A 654 -9.47 -8.59 19.82
CA GLU A 654 -8.39 -8.47 20.82
C GLU A 654 -6.99 -8.61 20.21
N GLN A 655 -6.81 -9.48 19.20
CA GLN A 655 -5.52 -9.68 18.54
C GLN A 655 -5.11 -8.48 17.69
N HIS A 656 -6.08 -7.72 17.18
CA HIS A 656 -5.86 -6.53 16.37
C HIS A 656 -5.84 -5.23 17.19
N TYR A 657 -6.36 -5.26 18.41
CA TYR A 657 -6.40 -4.08 19.28
C TYR A 657 -5.00 -3.66 19.71
N ARG A 658 -4.69 -2.39 19.46
CA ARG A 658 -3.49 -1.70 19.98
C ARG A 658 -3.98 -0.54 20.82
N ARG A 659 -3.48 -0.44 22.05
CA ARG A 659 -3.78 0.70 22.92
C ARG A 659 -3.23 1.98 22.27
N GLY A 660 -4.13 2.85 21.82
CA GLY A 660 -3.81 4.13 21.20
C GLY A 660 -4.02 5.32 22.14
N PHE A 661 -4.11 6.51 21.54
CA PHE A 661 -4.37 7.78 22.25
C PHE A 661 -5.84 7.97 22.66
N PHE A 662 -6.76 7.20 22.08
CA PHE A 662 -8.18 7.27 22.41
C PHE A 662 -8.49 6.54 23.73
N PRO A 663 -9.27 7.15 24.64
CA PRO A 663 -9.75 6.48 25.84
C PRO A 663 -10.58 5.22 25.53
N GLU A 664 -10.27 4.10 26.18
CA GLU A 664 -11.02 2.85 26.04
C GLU A 664 -12.28 2.87 26.93
N SER A 665 -13.40 3.36 26.38
CA SER A 665 -14.67 3.48 27.12
C SER A 665 -15.56 2.23 27.04
N ARG A 666 -15.36 1.35 26.05
CA ARG A 666 -16.15 0.12 25.83
C ARG A 666 -15.25 -1.09 25.56
N PRO A 667 -14.49 -1.54 26.57
CA PRO A 667 -13.44 -2.53 26.37
C PRO A 667 -13.97 -3.89 25.91
N ILE A 668 -13.15 -4.62 25.15
CA ILE A 668 -13.54 -5.89 24.53
C ILE A 668 -13.89 -6.96 25.57
N TRP A 669 -13.13 -7.02 26.67
CA TRP A 669 -13.38 -7.96 27.76
C TRP A 669 -14.81 -7.82 28.30
N ALA A 670 -15.32 -6.59 28.40
CA ALA A 670 -16.65 -6.32 28.93
C ALA A 670 -17.73 -6.77 27.93
N ARG A 671 -17.51 -6.55 26.63
CA ARG A 671 -18.37 -7.10 25.57
C ARG A 671 -18.39 -8.65 25.59
N LYS A 672 -17.23 -9.31 25.77
CA LYS A 672 -17.13 -10.77 25.92
C LYS A 672 -17.84 -11.28 27.17
N ALA A 673 -17.72 -10.57 28.30
CA ALA A 673 -18.44 -10.92 29.53
C ALA A 673 -19.97 -10.87 29.32
N ARG A 674 -20.47 -9.85 28.60
CA ARG A 674 -21.90 -9.76 28.24
C ARG A 674 -22.35 -10.93 27.35
N ILE A 675 -21.56 -11.36 26.37
CA ILE A 675 -21.86 -12.55 25.55
C ILE A 675 -21.87 -13.83 26.40
N ARG A 676 -20.91 -13.99 27.33
CA ARG A 676 -20.86 -15.15 28.24
C ARG A 676 -22.09 -15.26 29.13
N ILE A 677 -22.68 -14.13 29.56
CA ILE A 677 -23.97 -14.13 30.27
C ILE A 677 -25.06 -14.75 29.38
N LEU A 678 -25.12 -14.37 28.11
CA LEU A 678 -26.10 -14.89 27.15
C LEU A 678 -25.87 -16.38 26.81
N GLN A 679 -24.63 -16.85 26.86
CA GLN A 679 -24.26 -18.27 26.73
C GLN A 679 -24.49 -19.10 28.01
N GLU A 680 -25.05 -18.51 29.07
CA GLU A 680 -25.23 -19.13 30.40
C GLU A 680 -23.90 -19.54 31.08
N ARG A 681 -22.77 -18.97 30.66
CA ARG A 681 -21.41 -19.22 31.19
C ARG A 681 -21.06 -18.21 32.30
N LEU A 682 -21.90 -18.16 33.33
CA LEU A 682 -21.83 -17.12 34.38
C LEU A 682 -20.50 -17.13 35.15
N THR A 683 -19.95 -18.30 35.48
CA THR A 683 -18.68 -18.42 36.22
C THR A 683 -17.53 -17.76 35.47
N GLU A 684 -17.49 -17.89 34.15
CA GLU A 684 -16.45 -17.27 33.31
C GLU A 684 -16.68 -15.77 33.12
N ALA A 685 -17.93 -15.33 33.06
CA ALA A 685 -18.24 -13.90 33.05
C ALA A 685 -17.80 -13.22 34.35
N MET A 686 -18.04 -13.89 35.50
CA MET A 686 -17.61 -13.40 36.81
C MET A 686 -16.08 -13.38 36.96
N GLY A 687 -15.40 -14.41 36.44
CA GLY A 687 -13.93 -14.47 36.40
C GLY A 687 -13.32 -13.26 35.72
N SER A 688 -13.83 -12.87 34.54
CA SER A 688 -13.33 -11.69 33.81
C SER A 688 -13.55 -10.36 34.54
N VAL A 689 -14.64 -10.21 35.30
CA VAL A 689 -14.84 -9.01 36.11
C VAL A 689 -13.91 -8.98 37.33
N SER A 690 -13.68 -10.16 37.93
CA SER A 690 -12.84 -10.32 39.11
C SER A 690 -11.35 -10.08 38.81
N GLU A 691 -10.87 -10.50 37.63
CA GLU A 691 -9.49 -10.26 37.16
C GLU A 691 -9.14 -8.77 37.06
N LEU A 692 -10.13 -7.90 36.86
CA LEU A 692 -9.94 -6.45 36.77
C LEU A 692 -10.12 -5.72 38.11
N GLY A 693 -10.52 -6.44 39.17
CA GLY A 693 -10.69 -5.89 40.51
C GLY A 693 -11.87 -4.92 40.67
N LEU A 694 -12.84 -4.92 39.73
CA LEU A 694 -14.01 -4.05 39.82
C LEU A 694 -14.99 -4.55 40.90
N THR A 695 -15.36 -3.66 41.81
CA THR A 695 -16.31 -3.92 42.90
C THR A 695 -17.49 -2.96 42.87
N GLY A 696 -18.59 -3.34 43.53
CA GLY A 696 -19.78 -2.49 43.65
C GLY A 696 -19.57 -1.22 44.51
N THR A 697 -18.41 -1.08 45.17
CA THR A 697 -18.10 0.00 46.12
C THR A 697 -17.00 0.94 45.64
N ASP A 698 -16.34 0.65 44.52
CA ASP A 698 -15.23 1.45 44.00
C ASP A 698 -15.66 2.86 43.59
N GLU A 699 -14.71 3.77 43.48
CA GLU A 699 -14.94 5.10 42.92
C GLU A 699 -15.33 5.00 41.44
N LEU A 700 -16.43 5.67 41.08
CA LEU A 700 -16.94 5.62 39.71
C LEU A 700 -16.20 6.64 38.85
N SER A 701 -15.68 6.19 37.72
CA SER A 701 -15.16 7.05 36.65
C SER A 701 -15.90 6.75 35.35
N TYR A 702 -15.90 7.68 34.40
CA TYR A 702 -16.50 7.44 33.10
C TYR A 702 -15.83 6.26 32.36
N LEU A 703 -14.49 6.14 32.43
CA LEU A 703 -13.77 5.07 31.75
C LEU A 703 -14.09 3.67 32.28
N THR A 704 -14.44 3.57 33.56
CA THR A 704 -14.86 2.29 34.18
C THR A 704 -16.38 2.09 34.17
N GLU A 705 -17.17 3.05 33.68
CA GLU A 705 -18.64 3.03 33.72
C GLU A 705 -19.20 1.80 32.99
N PHE A 706 -18.75 1.54 31.76
CA PHE A 706 -19.20 0.39 30.97
C PHE A 706 -18.87 -0.95 31.64
N GLY A 707 -17.72 -1.01 32.33
CA GLY A 707 -17.31 -2.15 33.14
C GLY A 707 -18.23 -2.37 34.35
N HIS A 708 -18.56 -1.31 35.09
CA HIS A 708 -19.48 -1.39 36.23
C HIS A 708 -20.93 -1.73 35.83
N ILE A 709 -21.41 -1.22 34.68
CA ILE A 709 -22.69 -1.64 34.11
C ILE A 709 -22.66 -3.13 33.77
N THR A 710 -21.53 -3.63 33.24
CA THR A 710 -21.33 -5.06 32.96
C THR A 710 -21.28 -5.88 34.24
N LEU A 711 -20.63 -5.40 35.31
CA LEU A 711 -20.67 -6.02 36.64
C LEU A 711 -22.13 -6.12 37.15
N ALA A 712 -22.92 -5.05 37.01
CA ALA A 712 -24.33 -5.08 37.40
C ALA A 712 -25.13 -6.15 36.61
N ARG A 713 -24.89 -6.31 35.30
CA ARG A 713 -25.47 -7.39 34.48
C ARG A 713 -25.07 -8.78 34.99
N VAL A 714 -23.79 -8.98 35.32
CA VAL A 714 -23.29 -10.26 35.86
C VAL A 714 -23.94 -10.58 37.20
N LEU A 715 -24.01 -9.62 38.13
CA LEU A 715 -24.64 -9.82 39.43
C LEU A 715 -26.15 -10.08 39.33
N LEU A 716 -26.85 -9.44 38.38
CA LEU A 716 -28.26 -9.74 38.09
C LEU A 716 -28.46 -11.16 37.55
N ALA A 717 -27.59 -11.59 36.63
CA ALA A 717 -27.62 -12.97 36.13
C ALA A 717 -27.36 -13.98 37.25
N GLN A 718 -26.44 -13.67 38.18
CA GLN A 718 -26.19 -14.49 39.37
C GLN A 718 -27.42 -14.57 40.28
N HIS A 719 -28.04 -13.44 40.61
CA HIS A 719 -29.24 -13.40 41.45
C HIS A 719 -30.40 -14.23 40.86
N ARG A 720 -30.51 -14.29 39.52
CA ARG A 720 -31.52 -15.11 38.84
C ARG A 720 -31.23 -16.61 38.87
N ALA A 721 -29.95 -16.98 38.77
CA ALA A 721 -29.53 -18.37 38.85
C ALA A 721 -29.61 -18.91 40.28
N GLU A 722 -29.16 -18.10 41.25
CA GLU A 722 -29.17 -18.40 42.67
C GLU A 722 -29.68 -17.16 43.42
N PRO A 723 -30.79 -17.26 44.19
CA PRO A 723 -31.34 -16.11 44.94
C PRO A 723 -30.38 -15.60 46.03
N VAL A 724 -29.47 -14.70 45.67
CA VAL A 724 -28.56 -13.96 46.57
C VAL A 724 -29.21 -12.62 46.96
N ASP A 725 -28.69 -11.90 47.97
CA ASP A 725 -29.17 -10.55 48.29
C ASP A 725 -29.02 -9.58 47.08
N PRO A 726 -30.11 -8.95 46.58
CA PRO A 726 -30.05 -8.00 45.45
C PRO A 726 -29.61 -6.58 45.85
N SER A 727 -29.43 -6.31 47.14
CA SER A 727 -29.04 -4.99 47.66
C SER A 727 -27.74 -4.44 47.06
N PRO A 728 -26.66 -5.23 46.87
CA PRO A 728 -25.42 -4.74 46.26
C PRO A 728 -25.60 -4.26 44.82
N VAL A 729 -26.41 -4.95 44.03
CA VAL A 729 -26.71 -4.58 42.63
C VAL A 729 -27.52 -3.28 42.59
N THR A 730 -28.54 -3.19 43.44
CA THR A 730 -29.42 -2.02 43.50
C THR A 730 -28.65 -0.78 43.92
N ALA A 731 -27.74 -0.90 44.89
CA ALA A 731 -26.86 0.18 45.33
C ALA A 731 -25.89 0.63 44.23
N LEU A 732 -25.27 -0.31 43.52
CA LEU A 732 -24.38 0.00 42.39
C LEU A 732 -25.14 0.74 41.26
N LEU A 733 -26.32 0.24 40.87
CA LEU A 733 -27.14 0.86 39.83
C LEU A 733 -27.60 2.27 40.20
N ALA A 734 -27.94 2.53 41.46
CA ALA A 734 -28.29 3.87 41.93
C ALA A 734 -27.12 4.85 41.80
N ARG A 735 -25.92 4.45 42.26
CA ARG A 735 -24.70 5.26 42.14
C ARG A 735 -24.32 5.54 40.68
N LEU A 736 -24.43 4.53 39.82
CA LEU A 736 -24.20 4.67 38.38
C LEU A 736 -25.20 5.64 37.74
N LEU A 737 -26.47 5.57 38.12
CA LEU A 737 -27.51 6.47 37.59
C LEU A 737 -27.25 7.92 37.98
N ASP A 738 -26.89 8.17 39.25
CA ASP A 738 -26.56 9.51 39.73
C ASP A 738 -25.36 10.10 38.98
N SER A 739 -24.31 9.30 38.77
CA SER A 739 -23.13 9.69 37.99
C SER A 739 -23.48 9.97 36.52
N ALA A 740 -24.28 9.09 35.88
CA ALA A 740 -24.69 9.24 34.49
C ALA A 740 -25.53 10.50 34.28
N ARG A 741 -26.49 10.77 35.18
CA ARG A 741 -27.32 11.98 35.16
C ARG A 741 -26.50 13.25 35.39
N ALA A 742 -25.56 13.24 36.33
CA ALA A 742 -24.68 14.38 36.59
C ALA A 742 -23.85 14.77 35.35
N GLY A 743 -23.45 13.78 34.53
CA GLY A 743 -22.75 14.02 33.28
C GLY A 743 -23.62 14.10 32.02
N GLY A 744 -24.96 14.12 32.14
CA GLY A 744 -25.87 14.18 31.00
C GLY A 744 -25.81 12.96 30.06
N ARG A 745 -25.30 11.81 30.53
CA ARG A 745 -25.11 10.57 29.75
C ARG A 745 -26.40 9.77 29.66
N ASN A 746 -27.39 10.28 28.91
CA ASN A 746 -28.72 9.68 28.85
C ASN A 746 -28.75 8.29 28.23
N GLY A 747 -27.80 7.95 27.34
CA GLY A 747 -27.64 6.59 26.81
C GLY A 747 -27.17 5.60 27.88
N SER A 748 -26.22 6.00 28.73
CA SER A 748 -25.85 5.22 29.92
C SER A 748 -27.02 5.10 30.90
N ALA A 749 -27.72 6.21 31.16
CA ALA A 749 -28.89 6.22 32.05
C ALA A 749 -30.01 5.30 31.55
N LEU A 750 -30.26 5.27 30.23
CA LEU A 750 -31.19 4.34 29.57
C LEU A 750 -30.86 2.88 29.90
N GLU A 751 -29.60 2.47 29.70
CA GLU A 751 -29.17 1.10 30.02
C GLU A 751 -29.31 0.81 31.52
N ILE A 752 -28.98 1.76 32.39
CA ILE A 752 -29.09 1.61 33.85
C ILE A 752 -30.56 1.46 34.29
N PHE A 753 -31.48 2.23 33.72
CA PHE A 753 -32.92 2.10 34.00
C PHE A 753 -33.46 0.72 33.60
N ILE A 754 -33.00 0.19 32.46
CA ILE A 754 -33.33 -1.17 32.03
C ILE A 754 -32.88 -2.18 33.09
N LEU A 755 -31.64 -2.08 33.57
CA LEU A 755 -31.12 -2.99 34.59
C LEU A 755 -31.84 -2.83 35.95
N GLN A 756 -32.22 -1.61 36.35
CA GLN A 756 -33.04 -1.38 37.55
C GLN A 756 -34.41 -2.05 37.44
N SER A 757 -35.04 -1.95 36.26
CA SER A 757 -36.32 -2.61 35.97
C SER A 757 -36.19 -4.13 36.08
N LEU A 758 -35.12 -4.68 35.51
CA LEU A 758 -34.82 -6.11 35.56
C LEU A 758 -34.48 -6.60 36.98
N ALA A 759 -33.83 -5.77 37.80
CA ALA A 759 -33.55 -6.06 39.21
C ALA A 759 -34.84 -6.17 40.03
N LEU A 760 -35.77 -5.23 39.84
CA LEU A 760 -37.07 -5.23 40.53
C LEU A 760 -37.96 -6.38 40.04
N GLU A 761 -37.92 -6.71 38.75
CA GLU A 761 -38.63 -7.86 38.20
C GLU A 761 -38.14 -9.18 38.78
N ALA A 762 -36.82 -9.35 38.93
CA ALA A 762 -36.24 -10.55 39.54
C ALA A 762 -36.64 -10.73 41.02
N GLN A 763 -36.94 -9.62 41.72
CA GLN A 763 -37.48 -9.62 43.08
C GLN A 763 -39.01 -9.82 43.14
N GLY A 764 -39.67 -10.04 42.00
CA GLY A 764 -41.13 -10.18 41.90
C GLY A 764 -41.89 -8.85 41.99
N GLN A 765 -41.21 -7.71 42.02
CA GLN A 765 -41.82 -6.38 42.18
C GLN A 765 -42.16 -5.74 40.83
N THR A 766 -42.96 -6.44 40.02
CA THR A 766 -43.25 -6.03 38.62
C THR A 766 -43.87 -4.62 38.52
N ALA A 767 -44.75 -4.23 39.45
CA ALA A 767 -45.36 -2.90 39.43
C ALA A 767 -44.33 -1.78 39.67
N LEU A 768 -43.35 -2.00 40.56
CA LEU A 768 -42.27 -1.04 40.79
C LEU A 768 -41.26 -1.04 39.65
N ALA A 769 -41.05 -2.18 38.98
CA ALA A 769 -40.19 -2.30 37.81
C ALA A 769 -40.66 -1.44 36.62
N LEU A 770 -41.95 -1.09 36.53
CA LEU A 770 -42.47 -0.24 35.46
C LEU A 770 -42.02 1.22 35.55
N ILE A 771 -41.65 1.71 36.74
CA ILE A 771 -41.23 3.11 36.94
C ILE A 771 -39.89 3.40 36.23
N PRO A 772 -38.79 2.67 36.50
CA PRO A 772 -37.56 2.86 35.73
C PRO A 772 -37.74 2.49 34.25
N LEU A 773 -38.60 1.53 33.92
CA LEU A 773 -38.87 1.16 32.53
C LEU A 773 -39.52 2.29 31.74
N GLU A 774 -40.45 3.04 32.34
CA GLU A 774 -41.06 4.21 31.70
C GLU A 774 -40.00 5.27 31.36
N HIS A 775 -39.08 5.55 32.29
CA HIS A 775 -37.94 6.45 32.02
C HIS A 775 -37.03 5.93 30.90
N ALA A 776 -36.76 4.62 30.85
CA ALA A 776 -36.02 4.02 29.73
C ALA A 776 -36.75 4.21 28.39
N LEU A 777 -38.05 3.93 28.33
CA LEU A 777 -38.84 4.09 27.11
C LEU A 777 -38.92 5.55 26.65
N ASP A 778 -38.99 6.49 27.59
CA ASP A 778 -39.00 7.94 27.30
C ASP A 778 -37.70 8.42 26.67
N LEU A 779 -36.56 7.92 27.13
CA LEU A 779 -35.25 8.24 26.56
C LEU A 779 -35.04 7.55 25.20
N ALA A 780 -35.52 6.31 25.05
CA ALA A 780 -35.26 5.51 23.87
C ALA A 780 -36.12 5.89 22.65
N ALA A 781 -37.41 6.20 22.86
CA ALA A 781 -38.38 6.34 21.79
C ALA A 781 -38.05 7.48 20.78
N PRO A 782 -37.61 8.68 21.20
CA PRO A 782 -37.26 9.75 20.26
C PRO A 782 -36.05 9.43 19.37
N GLU A 783 -35.12 8.63 19.91
CA GLU A 783 -33.82 8.34 19.29
C GLU A 783 -33.83 7.02 18.49
N GLY A 784 -34.80 6.15 18.78
CA GLY A 784 -35.00 4.88 18.07
C GLY A 784 -34.20 3.69 18.61
N PHE A 785 -33.88 3.68 19.91
CA PHE A 785 -33.12 2.58 20.54
C PHE A 785 -33.94 1.30 20.70
N VAL A 786 -33.64 0.27 19.90
CA VAL A 786 -34.36 -1.00 19.94
C VAL A 786 -33.55 -2.10 20.64
N ARG A 787 -32.30 -2.36 20.22
CA ARG A 787 -31.54 -3.54 20.70
C ARG A 787 -31.25 -3.54 22.18
N VAL A 788 -31.07 -2.37 22.79
CA VAL A 788 -30.85 -2.26 24.25
C VAL A 788 -31.96 -2.93 25.07
N PHE A 789 -33.19 -3.04 24.55
CA PHE A 789 -34.27 -3.81 25.18
C PHE A 789 -34.28 -5.27 24.74
N LEU A 790 -34.06 -5.53 23.45
CA LEU A 790 -34.16 -6.88 22.89
C LEU A 790 -33.08 -7.82 23.41
N ASP A 791 -31.86 -7.30 23.62
CA ASP A 791 -30.70 -8.05 24.09
C ASP A 791 -30.89 -8.59 25.52
N GLU A 792 -31.87 -8.07 26.27
CA GLU A 792 -32.21 -8.55 27.62
C GLU A 792 -33.17 -9.76 27.62
N GLY A 793 -33.73 -10.12 26.46
CA GLY A 793 -34.47 -11.37 26.26
C GLY A 793 -35.81 -11.49 27.01
N ALA A 794 -36.11 -12.70 27.47
CA ALA A 794 -37.43 -13.06 28.02
C ALA A 794 -37.88 -12.24 29.25
N PRO A 795 -37.01 -11.86 30.21
CA PRO A 795 -37.38 -10.96 31.30
C PRO A 795 -37.88 -9.60 30.81
N MET A 796 -37.23 -9.01 29.81
CA MET A 796 -37.68 -7.75 29.22
C MET A 796 -39.01 -7.90 28.48
N LEU A 797 -39.24 -9.03 27.80
CA LEU A 797 -40.53 -9.32 27.17
C LEU A 797 -41.70 -9.31 28.18
N ARG A 798 -41.49 -9.82 29.40
CA ARG A 798 -42.51 -9.78 30.46
C ARG A 798 -42.80 -8.35 30.89
N LEU A 799 -41.75 -7.55 31.09
CA LEU A 799 -41.88 -6.14 31.47
C LEU A 799 -42.56 -5.30 30.39
N LEU A 800 -42.19 -5.47 29.11
CA LEU A 800 -42.83 -4.78 27.99
C LEU A 800 -44.32 -5.15 27.83
N ARG A 801 -44.72 -6.39 28.16
CA ARG A 801 -46.14 -6.78 28.21
C ARG A 801 -46.88 -6.11 29.36
N ALA A 802 -46.26 -6.04 30.53
CA ALA A 802 -46.82 -5.33 31.68
C ALA A 802 -46.97 -3.82 31.40
N ALA A 803 -45.97 -3.20 30.76
CA ALA A 803 -46.01 -1.81 30.32
C ALA A 803 -47.12 -1.56 29.30
N ALA A 804 -47.31 -2.47 28.33
CA ALA A 804 -48.40 -2.41 27.38
C ALA A 804 -49.78 -2.44 28.07
N GLY A 805 -49.95 -3.32 29.07
CA GLY A 805 -51.16 -3.39 29.89
C GLY A 805 -51.41 -2.13 30.73
N ALA A 806 -50.35 -1.42 31.11
CA ALA A 806 -50.40 -0.16 31.85
C ALA A 806 -50.56 1.09 30.95
N GLY A 807 -50.52 0.94 29.62
CA GLY A 807 -50.65 2.06 28.67
C GLY A 807 -49.41 2.95 28.55
N ILE A 808 -48.24 2.47 28.99
CA ILE A 808 -46.97 3.21 28.91
C ILE A 808 -46.44 3.11 27.47
N ARG A 809 -46.25 4.26 26.80
CA ARG A 809 -45.72 4.39 25.42
C ARG A 809 -46.25 3.29 24.46
N PRO A 810 -47.57 3.19 24.25
CA PRO A 810 -48.21 2.00 23.70
C PRO A 810 -47.77 1.62 22.28
N ASP A 811 -47.45 2.60 21.43
CA ASP A 811 -47.01 2.32 20.06
C ASP A 811 -45.55 1.83 20.02
N TYR A 812 -44.66 2.45 20.79
CA TYR A 812 -43.26 2.04 20.88
C TYR A 812 -43.12 0.67 21.55
N VAL A 813 -43.84 0.44 22.64
CA VAL A 813 -43.88 -0.86 23.32
C VAL A 813 -44.46 -1.96 22.41
N ARG A 814 -45.42 -1.64 21.53
CA ARG A 814 -45.93 -2.59 20.54
C ARG A 814 -44.85 -2.99 19.54
N GLN A 815 -44.09 -2.01 19.03
CA GLN A 815 -42.95 -2.23 18.14
C GLN A 815 -41.89 -3.12 18.80
N LEU A 816 -41.46 -2.80 20.03
CA LEU A 816 -40.47 -3.58 20.77
C LEU A 816 -40.95 -5.01 21.06
N ASN A 817 -42.21 -5.18 21.47
CA ASN A 817 -42.80 -6.50 21.70
C ASN A 817 -42.84 -7.36 20.44
N GLN A 818 -43.12 -6.76 19.27
CA GLN A 818 -43.13 -7.48 18.00
C GLN A 818 -41.71 -7.94 17.65
N ALA A 819 -40.73 -7.04 17.65
CA ALA A 819 -39.36 -7.35 17.29
C ALA A 819 -38.74 -8.42 18.22
N LEU A 820 -39.07 -8.39 19.51
CA LEU A 820 -38.60 -9.38 20.48
C LEU A 820 -39.24 -10.77 20.27
N ARG A 821 -40.48 -10.85 19.79
CA ARG A 821 -41.13 -12.13 19.42
C ARG A 821 -40.51 -12.74 18.17
N GLU A 822 -40.21 -11.92 17.18
CA GLU A 822 -39.52 -12.34 15.95
C GLU A 822 -38.11 -12.88 16.27
N THR A 823 -37.41 -12.23 17.20
CA THR A 823 -36.08 -12.66 17.66
C THR A 823 -36.12 -13.95 18.49
N ALA A 824 -37.10 -14.08 19.40
CA ALA A 824 -37.29 -15.29 20.22
C ALA A 824 -37.84 -16.50 19.43
N GLY A 825 -38.33 -16.28 18.21
CA GLY A 825 -38.99 -17.27 17.36
C GLY A 825 -38.07 -18.12 16.47
N ALA A 826 -36.74 -17.97 16.57
CA ALA A 826 -35.78 -18.73 15.75
C ALA A 826 -35.29 -20.04 16.39
N ASP A 827 -35.55 -20.31 17.68
CA ASP A 827 -35.07 -21.54 18.35
C ASP A 827 -36.02 -22.16 19.39
N VAL A 828 -37.33 -21.90 19.26
CA VAL A 828 -38.37 -22.64 20.01
C VAL A 828 -39.36 -23.25 19.03
N SER A 829 -38.89 -24.15 18.16
CA SER A 829 -39.74 -25.08 17.43
C SER A 829 -39.24 -26.52 17.56
N ALA A 830 -39.07 -26.97 18.80
CA ALA A 830 -39.02 -28.39 19.14
C ALA A 830 -40.19 -28.77 20.07
N GLN A 831 -41.40 -28.30 19.75
CA GLN A 831 -42.67 -28.93 20.08
C GLN A 831 -43.63 -28.73 18.90
N PRO A 832 -44.50 -29.72 18.61
CA PRO A 832 -45.04 -29.94 17.27
C PRO A 832 -45.96 -28.81 16.82
N ALA A 833 -45.87 -28.48 15.53
CA ALA A 833 -46.72 -27.50 14.86
C ALA A 833 -48.22 -27.76 15.09
N SER A 834 -48.82 -26.96 15.96
CA SER A 834 -50.24 -26.55 15.96
C SER A 834 -50.26 -25.26 16.79
N GLU A 835 -50.75 -24.09 16.38
CA GLU A 835 -52.01 -23.76 15.70
C GLU A 835 -51.88 -22.32 15.16
N VAL A 836 -51.45 -22.15 13.91
CA VAL A 836 -51.69 -20.89 13.19
C VAL A 836 -52.54 -21.25 11.98
N LEU A 837 -53.67 -20.55 11.84
CA LEU A 837 -54.49 -20.65 10.63
C LEU A 837 -53.64 -20.11 9.46
N SER A 838 -53.54 -20.88 8.39
CA SER A 838 -52.91 -20.39 7.15
C SER A 838 -53.65 -19.16 6.63
N GLU A 839 -53.01 -18.30 5.84
CA GLU A 839 -53.68 -17.13 5.24
C GLU A 839 -54.96 -17.50 4.49
N ARG A 840 -54.97 -18.68 3.84
CA ARG A 840 -56.13 -19.24 3.14
C ARG A 840 -57.28 -19.55 4.10
N GLU A 841 -56.97 -20.11 5.27
CA GLU A 841 -57.95 -20.42 6.32
C GLU A 841 -58.44 -19.15 7.03
N LEU A 842 -57.58 -18.16 7.25
CA LEU A 842 -57.95 -16.83 7.76
C LEU A 842 -58.91 -16.10 6.81
N HIS A 843 -58.66 -16.18 5.51
CA HIS A 843 -59.56 -15.62 4.50
C HIS A 843 -60.92 -16.32 4.49
N VAL A 844 -60.94 -17.66 4.56
CA VAL A 844 -62.19 -18.43 4.70
C VAL A 844 -62.92 -18.07 6.01
N LEU A 845 -62.20 -17.88 7.11
CA LEU A 845 -62.75 -17.51 8.42
C LEU A 845 -63.40 -16.13 8.42
N ARG A 846 -62.82 -15.14 7.73
CA ARG A 846 -63.45 -13.82 7.52
C ARG A 846 -64.77 -13.93 6.75
N LEU A 847 -64.80 -14.78 5.70
CA LEU A 847 -66.03 -15.02 4.94
C LEU A 847 -67.08 -15.79 5.76
N LEU A 848 -66.66 -16.67 6.67
CA LEU A 848 -67.56 -17.34 7.62
C LEU A 848 -68.24 -16.35 8.59
N ALA A 849 -67.65 -15.19 8.87
CA ALA A 849 -68.26 -14.15 9.71
C ALA A 849 -69.39 -13.35 8.99
N THR A 850 -69.53 -13.48 7.68
CA THR A 850 -70.58 -12.81 6.89
C THR A 850 -71.89 -13.60 6.84
N SER A 851 -72.92 -13.09 6.15
CA SER A 851 -74.19 -13.79 5.91
C SER A 851 -74.14 -14.80 4.75
N MET A 852 -72.99 -15.01 4.11
CA MET A 852 -72.86 -15.90 2.94
C MET A 852 -73.03 -17.38 3.32
N THR A 853 -73.71 -18.16 2.47
CA THR A 853 -73.82 -19.61 2.59
C THR A 853 -72.55 -20.32 2.08
N GLY A 854 -72.31 -21.56 2.49
CA GLY A 854 -71.14 -22.33 2.04
C GLY A 854 -70.93 -22.36 0.51
N PRO A 855 -71.97 -22.59 -0.32
CA PRO A 855 -71.85 -22.51 -1.78
C PRO A 855 -71.55 -21.12 -2.34
N GLU A 856 -71.88 -20.05 -1.62
CA GLU A 856 -71.54 -18.66 -2.00
C GLU A 856 -70.10 -18.34 -1.64
N ILE A 857 -69.64 -18.74 -0.45
CA ILE A 857 -68.24 -18.61 -0.02
C ILE A 857 -67.31 -19.38 -0.98
N ALA A 858 -67.71 -20.58 -1.40
CA ALA A 858 -66.92 -21.37 -2.37
C ALA A 858 -66.80 -20.68 -3.73
N ARG A 859 -67.89 -20.02 -4.19
CA ARG A 859 -67.89 -19.21 -5.43
C ARG A 859 -66.99 -17.98 -5.31
N GLU A 860 -67.08 -17.25 -4.20
CA GLU A 860 -66.26 -16.06 -3.92
C GLU A 860 -64.76 -16.40 -3.93
N LEU A 861 -64.41 -17.55 -3.39
CA LEU A 861 -63.04 -18.04 -3.32
C LEU A 861 -62.55 -18.74 -4.59
N TYR A 862 -63.40 -18.87 -5.62
CA TYR A 862 -63.14 -19.65 -6.83
C TYR A 862 -62.67 -21.09 -6.53
N VAL A 863 -63.26 -21.75 -5.52
CA VAL A 863 -62.97 -23.15 -5.15
C VAL A 863 -64.22 -24.03 -5.16
N SER A 864 -64.02 -25.36 -5.17
CA SER A 864 -65.14 -26.30 -5.04
C SER A 864 -65.77 -26.26 -3.63
N LEU A 865 -67.05 -26.62 -3.52
CA LEU A 865 -67.75 -26.73 -2.23
C LEU A 865 -67.06 -27.73 -1.28
N ASN A 866 -66.46 -28.80 -1.81
CA ASN A 866 -65.71 -29.77 -1.02
C ASN A 866 -64.42 -29.15 -0.46
N THR A 867 -63.69 -28.36 -1.24
CA THR A 867 -62.48 -27.66 -0.80
C THR A 867 -62.79 -26.67 0.32
N MET A 868 -63.88 -25.90 0.19
CA MET A 868 -64.34 -24.97 1.25
C MET A 868 -64.73 -25.72 2.54
N ARG A 869 -65.40 -26.87 2.43
CA ARG A 869 -65.74 -27.73 3.59
C ARG A 869 -64.48 -28.26 4.29
N THR A 870 -63.45 -28.63 3.53
CA THR A 870 -62.16 -29.08 4.09
C THR A 870 -61.48 -27.95 4.87
N HIS A 871 -61.41 -26.74 4.31
CA HIS A 871 -60.87 -25.59 5.03
C HIS A 871 -61.67 -25.26 6.29
N THR A 872 -63.01 -25.29 6.20
CA THR A 872 -63.88 -25.07 7.37
C THR A 872 -63.64 -26.11 8.46
N LYS A 873 -63.49 -27.39 8.10
CA LYS A 873 -63.18 -28.47 9.04
C LYS A 873 -61.80 -28.27 9.69
N HIS A 874 -60.81 -27.83 8.93
CA HIS A 874 -59.47 -27.54 9.47
C HIS A 874 -59.48 -26.32 10.40
N ILE A 875 -60.23 -25.27 10.05
CA ILE A 875 -60.45 -24.11 10.93
C ILE A 875 -61.11 -24.54 12.24
N PHE A 876 -62.14 -25.37 12.17
CA PHE A 876 -62.84 -25.88 13.35
C PHE A 876 -61.94 -26.73 14.24
N LEU A 877 -61.13 -27.60 13.63
CA LEU A 877 -60.13 -28.39 14.34
C LEU A 877 -59.06 -27.51 15.02
N LYS A 878 -58.55 -26.50 14.31
CA LYS A 878 -57.48 -25.59 14.80
C LYS A 878 -57.96 -24.55 15.81
N LEU A 879 -59.27 -24.27 15.86
CA LEU A 879 -59.88 -23.38 16.84
C LEU A 879 -60.56 -24.14 17.99
N ASP A 880 -60.51 -25.48 17.98
CA ASP A 880 -61.19 -26.39 18.90
C ASP A 880 -62.70 -26.09 19.06
N VAL A 881 -63.40 -25.98 17.92
CA VAL A 881 -64.83 -25.65 17.85
C VAL A 881 -65.55 -26.55 16.85
N THR A 882 -66.87 -26.68 17.00
CA THR A 882 -67.69 -27.60 16.17
C THR A 882 -68.75 -26.90 15.33
N SER A 883 -68.87 -25.56 15.42
CA SER A 883 -69.88 -24.79 14.68
C SER A 883 -69.32 -23.48 14.12
N ARG A 884 -69.96 -22.97 13.07
CA ARG A 884 -69.62 -21.69 12.43
C ARG A 884 -69.66 -20.52 13.42
N ALA A 885 -70.72 -20.46 14.25
CA ALA A 885 -70.87 -19.40 15.25
C ALA A 885 -69.77 -19.46 16.32
N ALA A 886 -69.40 -20.67 16.78
CA ALA A 886 -68.31 -20.85 17.73
C ALA A 886 -66.94 -20.47 17.13
N ALA A 887 -66.70 -20.78 15.86
CA ALA A 887 -65.47 -20.42 15.16
C ALA A 887 -65.31 -18.90 14.99
N VAL A 888 -66.38 -18.20 14.60
CA VAL A 888 -66.37 -16.73 14.48
C VAL A 888 -66.15 -16.08 15.84
N HIS A 889 -66.88 -16.51 16.88
CA HIS A 889 -66.71 -15.95 18.21
C HIS A 889 -65.30 -16.20 18.79
N ARG A 890 -64.75 -17.41 18.61
CA ARG A 890 -63.38 -17.74 19.03
C ARG A 890 -62.35 -16.91 18.27
N ALA A 891 -62.59 -16.64 16.98
CA ALA A 891 -61.72 -15.81 16.15
C ALA A 891 -61.73 -14.33 16.55
N GLU A 892 -62.89 -13.77 16.94
CA GLU A 892 -63.00 -12.41 17.50
C GLU A 892 -62.22 -12.28 18.82
N VAL A 893 -62.37 -13.27 19.73
CA VAL A 893 -61.66 -13.31 21.01
C VAL A 893 -60.14 -13.42 20.82
N LEU A 894 -59.68 -14.08 19.75
CA LEU A 894 -58.27 -14.23 19.40
C LEU A 894 -57.74 -13.09 18.51
N GLY A 895 -58.57 -12.11 18.11
CA GLY A 895 -58.18 -10.98 17.26
C GLY A 895 -57.79 -11.37 15.82
N LEU A 896 -58.33 -12.48 15.31
CA LEU A 896 -58.02 -13.00 13.97
C LEU A 896 -58.90 -12.39 12.86
N ILE A 897 -60.09 -11.89 13.22
CA ILE A 897 -61.07 -11.27 12.32
C ILE A 897 -61.69 -10.03 12.94
#